data_AF-A0A7W6EU75-F1
#
_entry.id   AF-A0A7W6EU75-F1
#
_cell.length_a   1.000
_cell.length_b   1.000
_cell.length_c   1.000
_cell.angle_alpha   90.00
_cell.angle_beta   90.00
_cell.angle_gamma   90.00
#
_symmetry.space_group_name_H-M   'P 1'
#
loop_
_entity.id
_entity.type
_entity.pdbx_description
1 polymer ?
#
loop_
_entity_poly.entity_id
_entity_poly.type
_entity_poly.pdbx_seq_one_letter_code
_entity_poly.pdbx_strand_id
1 'polypeptide(L)'
;MPSKVILIDASPRRANDGVAEAVRLAGGGGQFPYYYNGQHYRAGVVQLPTIVTAITFDGGDFGAGGVPQAAELQWAASRKADLAAIANYFWIDAPITVRIGDENSVGTLPAVTITGKVLSAAVDGGVVKLQLSDPAADLKKPLLTSRFGGTGGVDGPVEWDGRIKPRVWGRVWNLEGERIDPANNVYCFADPARQIQSFDALRDKGAPAAAINVLAWQGSVAATFTALQAAVAPQGGGVACPSIACVKWWTQPAGALTADLKGEIGAGYVETTAQIVQRLVQAGPNTPFAAGTIAAAQAARPAPVGWVAQDDSTGTASMIEELLGNSSLLWLLNASGEIVIREWAWGAGVASGVSQSVKRTSVIAPVGTRKLGFKRNETQMARGDLAAVVLVDDVVYGDGTPVSQAVEDAYALAAARGKVWTTSTIPSVAQSNVGDTWIAPDGTFYERVNDGGILLGGFAIRLAGFRPRIAWTLAANQVLRDTLAQADAAYTSANDAIDQLIDLASDGVLSRNEKITKLVPESARLADKWASLSAIATSLAVSTATASGARTAWLTYLAALVPAWNDTAQDTTVSRAAFDAARDAYDTALYELDRAIKAKAATVATWAGLTGTGGQPTGNDVAATISPGGGIAANQVNTQSVVSGALSGTTIVSGSGSSSPFAAVRELAYVTIPTLDAGTVGIRLGLYGQIKDVGSGYTPGYPMLRLYRVSAANAAAYLASSPRNPSVQGVPMNRNITLPNWSNIDMGGTLLFNTTTPAAGDLYVLGIDVATNPPSAGSWAWNWRADIALDIVKR
;
A
#
# COMPACT_ATOMS: atom_id res chain seq x y z
N MET A 1 35.48 -6.94 -26.84
CA MET A 1 34.19 -7.63 -26.60
C MET A 1 33.32 -7.43 -27.83
N PRO A 2 32.56 -8.44 -28.29
CA PRO A 2 31.63 -8.25 -29.40
C PRO A 2 30.66 -7.10 -29.10
N SER A 3 30.35 -6.29 -30.12
CA SER A 3 29.42 -5.18 -30.00
C SER A 3 28.02 -5.71 -29.65
N LYS A 4 27.30 -5.02 -28.76
CA LYS A 4 25.94 -5.39 -28.40
C LYS A 4 24.94 -4.87 -29.43
N VAL A 5 24.02 -5.72 -29.89
CA VAL A 5 22.89 -5.35 -30.73
C VAL A 5 21.61 -5.33 -29.91
N ILE A 6 20.72 -4.38 -30.20
CA ILE A 6 19.40 -4.22 -29.60
C ILE A 6 18.38 -4.41 -30.72
N LEU A 7 17.46 -5.36 -30.55
CA LEU A 7 16.35 -5.60 -31.48
C LEU A 7 15.02 -5.42 -30.74
N ILE A 8 14.09 -4.71 -31.37
CA ILE A 8 12.74 -4.46 -30.86
C ILE A 8 11.75 -4.97 -31.89
N ASP A 9 10.89 -5.89 -31.48
CA ASP A 9 9.72 -6.35 -32.24
C ASP A 9 8.48 -5.80 -31.54
N ALA A 10 7.65 -5.04 -32.24
CA ALA A 10 6.40 -4.51 -31.71
C ALA A 10 5.25 -4.67 -32.72
N SER A 11 4.02 -4.76 -32.21
CA SER A 11 2.82 -4.90 -33.04
C SER A 11 1.78 -3.81 -32.75
N PRO A 12 2.07 -2.52 -33.01
CA PRO A 12 1.10 -1.45 -32.83
C PRO A 12 -0.03 -1.50 -33.85
N ARG A 13 -1.15 -0.85 -33.54
CA ARG A 13 -2.30 -0.81 -34.44
C ARG A 13 -2.20 0.37 -35.42
N ARG A 14 -2.61 0.20 -36.67
CA ARG A 14 -2.78 1.34 -37.56
C ARG A 14 -3.96 2.20 -37.10
N ALA A 15 -3.78 3.51 -37.07
CA ALA A 15 -4.79 4.43 -36.55
C ALA A 15 -6.08 4.48 -37.40
N ASN A 16 -6.01 4.12 -38.68
CA ASN A 16 -7.13 4.19 -39.62
C ASN A 16 -8.06 2.96 -39.60
N ASP A 17 -7.53 1.75 -39.37
CA ASP A 17 -8.29 0.49 -39.45
C ASP A 17 -8.12 -0.43 -38.24
N GLY A 18 -7.26 -0.05 -37.28
CA GLY A 18 -7.02 -0.83 -36.06
C GLY A 18 -6.23 -2.13 -36.27
N VAL A 19 -5.78 -2.44 -37.49
CA VAL A 19 -5.04 -3.66 -37.80
C VAL A 19 -3.65 -3.59 -37.17
N ALA A 20 -3.22 -4.67 -36.54
CA ALA A 20 -1.87 -4.77 -35.97
C ALA A 20 -0.82 -4.87 -37.08
N GLU A 21 0.21 -4.04 -37.00
CA GLU A 21 1.31 -3.95 -37.96
C GLU A 21 2.63 -4.35 -37.29
N ALA A 22 3.43 -5.20 -37.92
CA ALA A 22 4.73 -5.59 -37.39
C ALA A 22 5.78 -4.47 -37.59
N VAL A 23 6.24 -3.86 -36.49
CA VAL A 23 7.31 -2.86 -36.48
C VAL A 23 8.57 -3.46 -35.88
N ARG A 24 9.69 -3.36 -36.61
CA ARG A 24 11.00 -3.93 -36.24
C ARG A 24 12.07 -2.85 -36.21
N LEU A 25 12.63 -2.59 -35.04
CA LEU A 25 13.62 -1.53 -34.81
C LEU A 25 14.92 -2.12 -34.26
N ALA A 26 16.06 -1.53 -34.63
CA ALA A 26 17.37 -1.95 -34.16
C ALA A 26 18.32 -0.80 -33.83
N GLY A 27 19.32 -1.09 -32.99
CA GLY A 27 20.47 -0.23 -32.75
C GLY A 27 21.61 -0.98 -32.06
N GLY A 28 22.72 -0.29 -31.80
CA GLY A 28 23.97 -0.94 -31.38
C GLY A 28 24.59 -1.77 -32.51
N GLY A 29 25.63 -2.55 -32.24
CA GLY A 29 26.36 -3.26 -33.30
C GLY A 29 27.03 -2.32 -34.30
N GLY A 30 27.69 -2.89 -35.29
CA GLY A 30 28.33 -2.09 -36.35
C GLY A 30 29.10 -2.89 -37.39
N GLN A 31 29.11 -4.22 -37.29
CA GLN A 31 29.83 -5.10 -38.22
C GLN A 31 28.90 -5.80 -39.22
N PHE A 32 27.64 -6.05 -38.87
CA PHE A 32 26.71 -6.82 -39.68
C PHE A 32 25.41 -6.04 -39.95
N PRO A 33 24.74 -6.27 -41.10
CA PRO A 33 23.43 -5.69 -41.35
C PRO A 33 22.41 -6.12 -40.29
N TYR A 34 21.42 -5.27 -40.01
CA TYR A 34 20.30 -5.61 -39.13
C TYR A 34 19.28 -6.55 -39.82
N TYR A 35 19.74 -7.72 -40.24
CA TYR A 35 18.95 -8.77 -40.83
C TYR A 35 18.98 -10.01 -39.94
N TYR A 36 17.89 -10.22 -39.21
CA TYR A 36 17.79 -11.28 -38.21
C TYR A 36 16.55 -12.13 -38.46
N ASN A 37 16.68 -13.45 -38.39
CA ASN A 37 15.60 -14.42 -38.62
C ASN A 37 14.83 -14.17 -39.93
N GLY A 38 15.54 -13.83 -41.01
CA GLY A 38 14.95 -13.56 -42.33
C GLY A 38 14.22 -12.21 -42.44
N GLN A 39 14.32 -11.33 -41.44
CA GLN A 39 13.62 -10.04 -41.39
C GLN A 39 14.59 -8.87 -41.26
N HIS A 40 14.27 -7.76 -41.93
CA HIS A 40 15.01 -6.50 -41.78
C HIS A 40 14.50 -5.70 -40.59
N TYR A 41 15.43 -5.23 -39.75
CA TYR A 41 15.16 -4.30 -38.65
C TYR A 41 15.65 -2.90 -39.03
N ARG A 42 14.86 -1.88 -38.68
CA ARG A 42 15.15 -0.48 -38.99
C ARG A 42 16.12 0.10 -37.96
N ALA A 43 17.32 0.49 -38.41
CA ALA A 43 18.31 1.16 -37.58
C ALA A 43 17.75 2.46 -36.97
N GLY A 44 18.12 2.78 -35.74
CA GLY A 44 17.75 4.05 -35.09
C GLY A 44 17.56 4.02 -33.58
N VAL A 45 17.69 2.87 -32.90
CA VAL A 45 17.59 2.84 -31.44
C VAL A 45 18.75 3.64 -30.83
N VAL A 46 18.41 4.67 -30.06
CA VAL A 46 19.33 5.76 -29.67
C VAL A 46 20.24 5.35 -28.50
N GLN A 47 19.74 4.52 -27.59
CA GLN A 47 20.47 4.11 -26.40
C GLN A 47 20.05 2.71 -25.92
N LEU A 48 20.90 2.09 -25.10
CA LEU A 48 20.59 0.84 -24.41
C LEU A 48 19.49 1.11 -23.37
N PRO A 49 18.36 0.38 -23.39
CA PRO A 49 17.35 0.53 -22.36
C PRO A 49 17.91 0.08 -21.00
N THR A 50 17.64 0.89 -19.98
CA THR A 50 17.92 0.52 -18.59
C THR A 50 16.67 -0.12 -18.01
N ILE A 51 16.78 -1.38 -17.59
CA ILE A 51 15.70 -2.13 -16.95
C ILE A 51 16.12 -2.41 -15.51
N VAL A 52 15.35 -1.92 -14.55
CA VAL A 52 15.63 -2.09 -13.12
C VAL A 52 14.62 -3.08 -12.54
N THR A 53 15.11 -4.16 -11.95
CA THR A 53 14.30 -5.07 -11.13
C THR A 53 14.90 -5.07 -9.73
N ALA A 54 14.08 -4.82 -8.72
CA ALA A 54 14.50 -4.82 -7.31
C ALA A 54 13.60 -5.73 -6.48
N ILE A 55 14.20 -6.35 -5.46
CA ILE A 55 13.51 -7.04 -4.37
C ILE A 55 13.98 -6.35 -3.09
N THR A 56 13.05 -5.86 -2.28
CA THR A 56 13.36 -5.13 -1.04
C THR A 56 13.23 -6.04 0.18
N PHE A 57 13.89 -5.66 1.28
CA PHE A 57 13.73 -6.26 2.59
C PHE A 57 13.79 -5.14 3.62
N ASP A 58 12.67 -4.89 4.31
CA ASP A 58 12.49 -3.71 5.17
C ASP A 58 12.59 -4.06 6.67
N GLY A 59 13.40 -5.06 7.03
CA GLY A 59 13.75 -5.33 8.44
C GLY A 59 12.76 -6.22 9.20
N GLY A 60 11.66 -6.64 8.57
CA GLY A 60 10.64 -7.53 9.16
C GLY A 60 10.16 -8.61 8.18
N ASP A 61 9.93 -8.21 6.92
CA ASP A 61 9.43 -9.09 5.87
C ASP A 61 10.32 -9.05 4.61
N PHE A 62 10.45 -10.21 3.95
CA PHE A 62 11.04 -10.28 2.61
C PHE A 62 10.02 -9.81 1.59
N GLY A 63 10.39 -8.83 0.77
CA GLY A 63 9.65 -8.53 -0.46
C GLY A 63 9.57 -9.80 -1.30
N ALA A 64 8.36 -10.28 -1.55
CA ALA A 64 8.16 -11.53 -2.26
C ALA A 64 8.11 -11.36 -3.79
N GLY A 65 7.96 -10.12 -4.29
CA GLY A 65 7.86 -9.79 -5.72
C GLY A 65 9.07 -9.04 -6.27
N GLY A 66 9.64 -9.53 -7.37
CA GLY A 66 10.64 -8.80 -8.17
C GLY A 66 10.15 -8.58 -9.58
N VAL A 67 9.67 -7.37 -9.87
CA VAL A 67 9.09 -7.00 -11.16
C VAL A 67 10.00 -5.99 -11.88
N PRO A 68 10.30 -6.19 -13.18
CA PRO A 68 11.00 -5.19 -13.98
C PRO A 68 10.19 -3.89 -14.04
N GLN A 69 10.82 -2.76 -13.69
CA GLN A 69 10.19 -1.45 -13.82
C GLN A 69 10.04 -1.04 -15.29
N ALA A 70 9.12 -0.10 -15.53
CA ALA A 70 8.91 0.52 -16.83
C ALA A 70 10.23 1.02 -17.43
N ALA A 71 10.48 0.66 -18.69
CA ALA A 71 11.66 1.07 -19.44
C ALA A 71 11.26 2.03 -20.57
N GLU A 72 12.12 3.01 -20.88
CA GLU A 72 11.94 3.87 -22.04
C GLU A 72 12.83 3.40 -23.19
N LEU A 73 12.24 3.24 -24.38
CA LEU A 73 12.94 3.02 -25.63
C LEU A 73 12.86 4.27 -26.47
N GLN A 74 13.99 4.66 -27.06
CA GLN A 74 14.07 5.80 -27.96
C GLN A 74 14.52 5.34 -29.34
N TRP A 75 13.79 5.74 -30.37
CA TRP A 75 14.13 5.46 -31.76
C TRP A 75 14.12 6.73 -32.62
N ALA A 76 15.23 6.98 -33.31
CA ALA A 76 15.41 8.08 -34.23
C ALA A 76 15.40 7.57 -35.67
N ALA A 77 14.61 8.20 -36.54
CA ALA A 77 14.65 7.88 -37.96
C ALA A 77 15.79 8.62 -38.66
N SER A 78 16.40 8.00 -39.66
CA SER A 78 17.31 8.68 -40.58
C SER A 78 16.58 9.65 -41.54
N ARG A 79 15.27 9.46 -41.76
CA ARG A 79 14.43 10.32 -42.60
C ARG A 79 13.15 10.72 -41.87
N LYS A 80 12.73 11.98 -42.05
CA LYS A 80 11.51 12.53 -41.43
C LYS A 80 10.24 11.77 -41.82
N ALA A 81 10.16 11.25 -43.05
CA ALA A 81 9.02 10.45 -43.52
C ALA A 81 8.89 9.12 -42.77
N ASP A 82 10.01 8.47 -42.44
CA ASP A 82 10.01 7.21 -41.68
C ASP A 82 9.58 7.46 -40.23
N LEU A 83 10.02 8.59 -39.64
CA LEU A 83 9.57 9.02 -38.31
C LEU A 83 8.06 9.24 -38.29
N ALA A 84 7.52 9.96 -39.28
CA ALA A 84 6.08 10.23 -39.38
C ALA A 84 5.27 8.94 -39.55
N ALA A 85 5.76 7.98 -40.35
CA ALA A 85 5.10 6.69 -40.54
C ALA A 85 5.00 5.89 -39.22
N ILE A 86 6.07 5.85 -38.42
CA ILE A 86 6.09 5.15 -37.13
C ILE A 86 5.26 5.90 -36.07
N ALA A 87 5.28 7.23 -36.08
CA ALA A 87 4.50 8.06 -35.17
C ALA A 87 2.97 7.93 -35.37
N ASN A 88 2.53 7.58 -36.59
CA ASN A 88 1.11 7.48 -36.94
C ASN A 88 0.44 6.17 -36.45
N TYR A 89 1.17 5.22 -35.88
CA TYR A 89 0.56 4.05 -35.26
C TYR A 89 -0.03 4.37 -33.88
N PHE A 90 -1.07 3.63 -33.51
CA PHE A 90 -1.60 3.59 -32.15
C PHE A 90 -0.80 2.57 -31.33
N TRP A 91 0.01 3.07 -30.42
CA TRP A 91 0.99 2.28 -29.66
C TRP A 91 0.47 1.76 -28.33
N ILE A 92 -0.52 2.41 -27.70
CA ILE A 92 -1.00 1.99 -26.37
C ILE A 92 -1.52 0.55 -26.44
N ASP A 93 -1.09 -0.28 -25.49
CA ASP A 93 -1.33 -1.74 -25.39
C ASP A 93 -0.70 -2.60 -26.50
N ALA A 94 0.13 -2.03 -27.37
CA ALA A 94 0.84 -2.79 -28.39
C ALA A 94 1.82 -3.79 -27.73
N PRO A 95 1.77 -5.09 -28.07
CA PRO A 95 2.78 -6.05 -27.64
C PRO A 95 4.17 -5.63 -28.12
N ILE A 96 5.17 -5.71 -27.25
CA ILE A 96 6.56 -5.37 -27.54
C ILE A 96 7.52 -6.39 -26.92
N THR A 97 8.54 -6.78 -27.67
CA THR A 97 9.63 -7.67 -27.26
C THR A 97 10.96 -6.99 -27.54
N VAL A 98 11.82 -6.90 -26.53
CA VAL A 98 13.17 -6.33 -26.63
C VAL A 98 14.19 -7.44 -26.43
N ARG A 99 15.16 -7.52 -27.33
CA ARG A 99 16.25 -8.49 -27.32
C ARG A 99 17.58 -7.76 -27.31
N ILE A 100 18.49 -8.19 -26.45
CA ILE A 100 19.83 -7.63 -26.33
C ILE A 100 20.83 -8.79 -26.29
N GLY A 101 21.86 -8.73 -27.11
CA GLY A 101 22.92 -9.72 -27.09
C GLY A 101 24.08 -9.35 -27.99
N ASP A 102 24.98 -10.31 -28.20
CA ASP A 102 26.13 -10.13 -29.08
C ASP A 102 25.68 -10.09 -30.54
N GLU A 103 26.23 -9.13 -31.28
CA GLU A 103 26.10 -9.06 -32.72
C GLU A 103 26.68 -10.34 -33.34
N ASN A 104 25.98 -10.94 -34.31
CA ASN A 104 26.41 -12.19 -34.93
C ASN A 104 26.20 -12.18 -36.45
N SER A 105 27.09 -12.84 -37.18
CA SER A 105 27.08 -12.92 -38.64
C SER A 105 26.00 -13.84 -39.21
N VAL A 106 25.37 -14.66 -38.36
CA VAL A 106 24.40 -15.70 -38.75
C VAL A 106 22.96 -15.14 -38.76
N GLY A 107 22.74 -13.92 -38.24
CA GLY A 107 21.41 -13.32 -38.13
C GLY A 107 20.49 -14.08 -37.16
N THR A 108 21.06 -14.78 -36.17
CA THR A 108 20.28 -15.46 -35.14
C THR A 108 19.78 -14.46 -34.11
N LEU A 109 18.50 -14.55 -33.72
CA LEU A 109 17.92 -13.64 -32.74
C LEU A 109 18.63 -13.75 -31.38
N PRO A 110 19.02 -12.62 -30.77
CA PRO A 110 19.49 -12.61 -29.40
C PRO A 110 18.39 -13.07 -28.42
N ALA A 111 18.83 -13.39 -27.20
CA ALA A 111 17.94 -13.71 -26.11
C ALA A 111 16.97 -12.54 -25.83
N VAL A 112 15.73 -12.89 -25.46
CA VAL A 112 14.74 -11.91 -24.99
C VAL A 112 15.25 -11.31 -23.69
N THR A 113 15.27 -9.98 -23.62
CA THR A 113 15.60 -9.23 -22.40
C THR A 113 14.34 -8.86 -21.65
N ILE A 114 13.30 -8.37 -22.34
CA ILE A 114 12.00 -8.06 -21.74
C ILE A 114 10.89 -8.17 -22.78
N THR A 115 9.73 -8.60 -22.33
CA THR A 115 8.47 -8.59 -23.09
C THR A 115 7.44 -7.80 -22.29
N GLY A 116 6.58 -7.06 -22.98
CA GLY A 116 5.52 -6.29 -22.33
C GLY A 116 4.56 -5.66 -23.31
N LYS A 117 3.87 -4.61 -22.86
CA LYS A 117 3.01 -3.74 -23.67
C LYS A 117 3.58 -2.33 -23.67
N VAL A 118 3.29 -1.54 -24.69
CA VAL A 118 3.63 -0.11 -24.69
C VAL A 118 2.56 0.65 -23.89
N LEU A 119 3.01 1.40 -22.88
CA LEU A 119 2.19 2.25 -22.02
C LEU A 119 1.83 3.56 -22.71
N SER A 120 2.82 4.20 -23.32
CA SER A 120 2.66 5.45 -24.06
C SER A 120 3.71 5.60 -25.14
N ALA A 121 3.37 6.35 -26.19
CA ALA A 121 4.30 6.77 -27.22
C ALA A 121 4.25 8.28 -27.39
N ALA A 122 5.41 8.93 -27.47
CA ALA A 122 5.53 10.36 -27.71
C ALA A 122 6.58 10.62 -28.80
N VAL A 123 6.39 11.70 -29.57
CA VAL A 123 7.41 12.20 -30.51
C VAL A 123 7.94 13.51 -29.96
N ASP A 124 9.23 13.52 -29.64
CA ASP A 124 9.89 14.69 -29.05
C ASP A 124 11.34 14.73 -29.55
N GLY A 125 11.86 15.92 -29.85
CA GLY A 125 13.24 16.10 -30.32
C GLY A 125 13.62 15.32 -31.59
N GLY A 126 12.63 14.92 -32.43
CA GLY A 126 12.87 14.10 -33.62
C GLY A 126 13.03 12.60 -33.35
N VAL A 127 12.70 12.14 -32.15
CA VAL A 127 12.72 10.71 -31.77
C VAL A 127 11.34 10.25 -31.32
N VAL A 128 11.02 8.98 -31.58
CA VAL A 128 9.88 8.29 -30.95
C VAL A 128 10.34 7.73 -29.63
N LYS A 129 9.69 8.14 -28.54
CA LYS A 129 9.88 7.62 -27.18
C LYS A 129 8.73 6.66 -26.90
N LEU A 130 9.04 5.38 -26.70
CA LEU A 130 8.09 4.34 -26.31
C LEU A 130 8.34 3.98 -24.86
N GLN A 131 7.37 4.22 -23.98
CA GLN A 131 7.43 3.77 -22.60
C GLN A 131 6.79 2.39 -22.51
N LEU A 132 7.52 1.42 -21.97
CA LEU A 132 7.00 0.10 -21.70
C LEU A 132 6.16 0.14 -20.42
N SER A 133 5.00 -0.49 -20.48
CA SER A 133 4.20 -0.78 -19.31
C SER A 133 4.95 -1.75 -18.39
N ASP A 134 4.70 -1.60 -17.11
CA ASP A 134 5.11 -2.56 -16.09
C ASP A 134 4.57 -3.95 -16.48
N PRO A 135 5.43 -4.98 -16.65
CA PRO A 135 5.00 -6.33 -16.99
C PRO A 135 4.02 -6.95 -15.97
N ALA A 136 3.96 -6.43 -14.73
CA ALA A 136 2.98 -6.81 -13.73
C ALA A 136 1.76 -5.86 -13.63
N ALA A 137 1.59 -4.91 -14.55
CA ALA A 137 0.45 -3.96 -14.51
C ALA A 137 -0.91 -4.68 -14.47
N ASP A 138 -1.05 -5.77 -15.22
CA ASP A 138 -2.27 -6.59 -15.20
C ASP A 138 -2.45 -7.32 -13.86
N LEU A 139 -1.36 -7.73 -13.19
CA LEU A 139 -1.39 -8.32 -11.84
C LEU A 139 -1.79 -7.30 -10.77
N LYS A 140 -1.59 -6.00 -10.99
CA LYS A 140 -1.95 -4.94 -10.03
C LYS A 140 -3.46 -4.61 -10.04
N LYS A 141 -4.22 -5.14 -10.99
CA LYS A 141 -5.67 -4.92 -11.06
C LYS A 141 -6.39 -5.66 -9.90
N PRO A 142 -7.46 -5.08 -9.34
CA PRO A 142 -8.30 -5.77 -8.35
C PRO A 142 -8.85 -7.09 -8.89
N LEU A 143 -8.79 -8.14 -8.07
CA LEU A 143 -9.33 -9.44 -8.43
C LEU A 143 -10.86 -9.49 -8.28
N LEU A 144 -11.39 -8.85 -7.25
CA LEU A 144 -12.81 -8.84 -6.97
C LEU A 144 -13.49 -7.70 -7.71
N THR A 145 -14.43 -8.05 -8.59
CA THR A 145 -15.22 -7.07 -9.37
C THR A 145 -16.73 -7.25 -9.20
N SER A 146 -17.18 -8.42 -8.74
CA SER A 146 -18.59 -8.73 -8.55
C SER A 146 -19.13 -8.13 -7.25
N ARG A 147 -20.29 -7.48 -7.32
CA ARG A 147 -20.95 -6.81 -6.18
C ARG A 147 -22.33 -7.41 -5.92
N PHE A 148 -22.76 -7.35 -4.66
CA PHE A 148 -24.14 -7.61 -4.27
C PHE A 148 -25.06 -6.51 -4.81
N GLY A 149 -26.27 -6.90 -5.22
CA GLY A 149 -27.27 -5.97 -5.75
C GLY A 149 -28.34 -5.55 -4.73
N GLY A 150 -28.34 -6.14 -3.52
CA GLY A 150 -29.28 -5.79 -2.44
C GLY A 150 -30.76 -6.04 -2.76
N THR A 151 -31.07 -6.91 -3.72
CA THR A 151 -32.44 -7.20 -4.18
C THR A 151 -33.16 -8.28 -3.37
N GLY A 152 -32.51 -8.83 -2.33
CA GLY A 152 -32.98 -9.96 -1.55
C GLY A 152 -32.46 -11.31 -2.08
N GLY A 153 -32.73 -12.38 -1.33
CA GLY A 153 -32.31 -13.73 -1.70
C GLY A 153 -30.79 -13.87 -1.78
N VAL A 154 -30.28 -14.28 -2.94
CA VAL A 154 -28.84 -14.54 -3.18
C VAL A 154 -28.00 -13.27 -3.36
N ASP A 155 -28.66 -12.14 -3.58
CA ASP A 155 -28.00 -10.82 -3.68
C ASP A 155 -27.99 -10.07 -2.34
N GLY A 156 -28.52 -10.69 -1.28
CA GLY A 156 -28.54 -10.15 0.07
C GLY A 156 -29.54 -9.02 0.27
N PRO A 157 -29.63 -8.49 1.49
CA PRO A 157 -30.55 -7.43 1.84
C PRO A 157 -30.10 -6.08 1.26
N VAL A 158 -30.97 -5.07 1.28
CA VAL A 158 -30.73 -3.77 0.61
C VAL A 158 -29.46 -3.06 1.08
N GLU A 159 -29.07 -3.26 2.34
CA GLU A 159 -27.83 -2.73 2.92
C GLU A 159 -26.54 -3.32 2.32
N TRP A 160 -26.65 -4.38 1.52
CA TRP A 160 -25.52 -4.96 0.80
C TRP A 160 -25.37 -4.42 -0.63
N ASP A 161 -26.27 -3.56 -1.11
CA ASP A 161 -26.14 -3.00 -2.46
C ASP A 161 -24.77 -2.33 -2.67
N GLY A 162 -24.08 -2.71 -3.74
CA GLY A 162 -22.74 -2.22 -4.08
C GLY A 162 -21.59 -2.81 -3.25
N ARG A 163 -21.84 -3.61 -2.20
CA ARG A 163 -20.75 -4.32 -1.49
C ARG A 163 -20.10 -5.37 -2.38
N ILE A 164 -18.79 -5.54 -2.25
CA ILE A 164 -18.05 -6.56 -3.00
C ILE A 164 -18.40 -7.97 -2.48
N LYS A 165 -18.51 -8.95 -3.40
CA LYS A 165 -18.74 -10.36 -3.05
C LYS A 165 -17.39 -11.01 -2.68
N PRO A 166 -17.21 -11.48 -1.44
CA PRO A 166 -15.94 -12.08 -1.00
C PRO A 166 -15.71 -13.43 -1.68
N ARG A 167 -14.45 -13.83 -1.80
CA ARG A 167 -14.04 -15.11 -2.40
C ARG A 167 -13.05 -15.83 -1.49
N VAL A 168 -13.11 -17.17 -1.51
CA VAL A 168 -12.35 -18.02 -0.58
C VAL A 168 -11.64 -19.13 -1.35
N TRP A 169 -10.38 -19.41 -1.00
CA TRP A 169 -9.60 -20.51 -1.57
C TRP A 169 -8.90 -21.31 -0.48
N GLY A 170 -8.58 -22.57 -0.76
CA GLY A 170 -7.82 -23.40 0.16
C GLY A 170 -8.61 -23.80 1.38
N ARG A 171 -7.94 -23.86 2.53
CA ARG A 171 -8.53 -24.24 3.82
C ARG A 171 -8.59 -23.03 4.75
N VAL A 172 -9.79 -22.55 5.01
CA VAL A 172 -10.04 -21.34 5.81
C VAL A 172 -10.62 -21.74 7.15
N TRP A 173 -10.14 -21.12 8.23
CA TRP A 173 -10.56 -21.43 9.59
C TRP A 173 -11.23 -20.23 10.25
N ASN A 174 -12.29 -20.51 11.00
CA ASN A 174 -13.02 -19.55 11.79
C ASN A 174 -13.46 -18.30 10.98
N LEU A 175 -13.94 -18.50 9.76
CA LEU A 175 -14.48 -17.43 8.93
C LEU A 175 -15.88 -17.07 9.40
N GLU A 176 -16.11 -15.82 9.77
CA GLU A 176 -17.44 -15.32 10.09
C GLU A 176 -18.34 -15.26 8.85
N GLY A 177 -19.57 -15.74 9.01
CA GLY A 177 -20.61 -15.66 8.00
C GLY A 177 -21.50 -14.46 8.23
N GLU A 178 -21.91 -13.81 7.16
CA GLU A 178 -22.79 -12.65 7.22
C GLU A 178 -24.23 -13.03 6.88
N ARG A 179 -25.20 -12.42 7.57
CA ARG A 179 -26.62 -12.78 7.45
C ARG A 179 -27.22 -12.24 6.13
N ILE A 180 -27.29 -13.10 5.12
CA ILE A 180 -27.79 -12.76 3.77
C ILE A 180 -29.32 -12.77 3.67
N ASP A 181 -29.99 -13.61 4.46
CA ASP A 181 -31.45 -13.61 4.58
C ASP A 181 -31.85 -13.69 6.05
N PRO A 182 -32.11 -12.53 6.68
CA PRO A 182 -32.49 -12.47 8.07
C PRO A 182 -33.77 -13.22 8.41
N ALA A 183 -34.75 -13.25 7.51
CA ALA A 183 -36.05 -13.87 7.77
C ALA A 183 -35.93 -15.39 7.95
N ASN A 184 -34.97 -16.02 7.27
CA ASN A 184 -34.78 -17.47 7.30
C ASN A 184 -33.51 -17.93 8.02
N ASN A 185 -32.78 -17.03 8.69
CA ASN A 185 -31.49 -17.30 9.35
C ASN A 185 -30.44 -17.93 8.41
N VAL A 186 -30.35 -17.41 7.18
CA VAL A 186 -29.33 -17.85 6.23
C VAL A 186 -28.12 -16.92 6.29
N TYR A 187 -26.94 -17.52 6.39
CA TYR A 187 -25.63 -16.88 6.45
C TYR A 187 -24.82 -17.23 5.21
N CYS A 188 -24.09 -16.26 4.69
CA CYS A 188 -23.26 -16.33 3.51
C CYS A 188 -21.78 -16.17 3.92
N PHE A 189 -20.93 -17.08 3.44
CA PHE A 189 -19.50 -17.10 3.78
C PHE A 189 -18.60 -16.70 2.59
N ALA A 190 -19.13 -16.75 1.36
CA ALA A 190 -18.45 -16.34 0.13
C ALA A 190 -19.48 -16.08 -0.97
N ASP A 191 -19.06 -15.58 -2.13
CA ASP A 191 -19.92 -15.35 -3.30
C ASP A 191 -20.83 -16.56 -3.58
N PRO A 192 -22.17 -16.42 -3.47
CA PRO A 192 -23.11 -17.53 -3.72
C PRO A 192 -23.08 -18.10 -5.14
N ALA A 193 -22.48 -17.37 -6.10
CA ALA A 193 -22.25 -17.86 -7.45
C ALA A 193 -21.00 -18.76 -7.57
N ARG A 194 -20.21 -18.91 -6.50
CA ARG A 194 -18.96 -19.67 -6.47
C ARG A 194 -19.08 -20.83 -5.50
N GLN A 195 -19.20 -22.03 -6.07
CA GLN A 195 -19.22 -23.27 -5.28
C GLN A 195 -17.92 -23.46 -4.51
N ILE A 196 -18.06 -23.74 -3.21
CA ILE A 196 -16.97 -24.16 -2.32
C ILE A 196 -16.99 -25.68 -2.14
N GLN A 197 -15.87 -26.24 -1.68
CA GLN A 197 -15.69 -27.69 -1.57
C GLN A 197 -16.51 -28.30 -0.42
N SER A 198 -16.44 -27.70 0.77
CA SER A 198 -17.16 -28.19 1.96
C SER A 198 -17.16 -27.18 3.10
N PHE A 199 -18.12 -27.32 4.00
CA PHE A 199 -18.04 -26.80 5.36
C PHE A 199 -17.53 -27.93 6.26
N ASP A 200 -16.35 -27.74 6.86
CA ASP A 200 -15.72 -28.73 7.74
C ASP A 200 -16.26 -28.60 9.19
N ALA A 201 -16.57 -27.38 9.63
CA ALA A 201 -17.19 -27.11 10.93
C ALA A 201 -18.02 -25.82 10.89
N LEU A 202 -19.05 -25.75 11.74
CA LEU A 202 -19.83 -24.55 12.03
C LEU A 202 -19.85 -24.31 13.53
N ARG A 203 -19.72 -23.06 13.96
CA ARG A 203 -19.65 -22.71 15.38
C ARG A 203 -20.41 -21.42 15.69
N ASP A 204 -21.11 -21.42 16.82
CA ASP A 204 -21.72 -20.23 17.43
C ASP A 204 -20.93 -19.89 18.69
N LYS A 205 -20.24 -18.74 18.72
CA LYS A 205 -19.30 -18.38 19.80
C LYS A 205 -18.31 -19.51 20.15
N GLY A 206 -17.72 -20.11 19.12
CA GLY A 206 -16.79 -21.22 19.27
C GLY A 206 -17.41 -22.57 19.67
N ALA A 207 -18.70 -22.63 20.06
CA ALA A 207 -19.37 -23.89 20.32
C ALA A 207 -19.70 -24.61 19.00
N PRO A 208 -19.29 -25.88 18.82
CA PRO A 208 -19.53 -26.60 17.58
C PRO A 208 -21.02 -26.89 17.36
N ALA A 209 -21.44 -26.89 16.10
CA ALA A 209 -22.75 -27.33 15.68
C ALA A 209 -23.00 -28.77 16.13
N ALA A 210 -24.14 -29.03 16.77
CA ALA A 210 -24.55 -30.37 17.19
C ALA A 210 -24.79 -31.30 15.99
N ALA A 211 -25.25 -30.74 14.87
CA ALA A 211 -25.40 -31.47 13.60
C ALA A 211 -25.28 -30.51 12.41
N ILE A 212 -24.69 -31.01 11.30
CA ILE A 212 -24.59 -30.29 10.04
C ILE A 212 -25.15 -31.19 8.94
N ASN A 213 -26.29 -30.80 8.37
CA ASN A 213 -26.86 -31.46 7.19
C ASN A 213 -26.35 -30.77 5.92
N VAL A 214 -26.04 -31.52 4.87
CA VAL A 214 -25.61 -30.93 3.59
C VAL A 214 -26.76 -30.93 2.59
N LEU A 215 -27.13 -29.76 2.09
CA LEU A 215 -28.11 -29.60 1.01
C LEU A 215 -27.41 -29.72 -0.34
N ALA A 216 -27.89 -30.65 -1.17
CA ALA A 216 -27.39 -30.85 -2.53
C ALA A 216 -27.85 -29.73 -3.49
N TRP A 217 -27.09 -29.54 -4.56
CA TRP A 217 -27.40 -28.59 -5.64
C TRP A 217 -28.77 -28.85 -6.28
N GLN A 218 -29.55 -27.80 -6.51
CA GLN A 218 -30.91 -27.87 -7.08
C GLN A 218 -31.00 -27.38 -8.53
N GLY A 219 -29.89 -27.40 -9.27
CA GLY A 219 -29.86 -27.02 -10.69
C GLY A 219 -29.57 -25.54 -10.96
N SER A 220 -29.89 -24.63 -10.03
CA SER A 220 -29.52 -23.21 -10.11
C SER A 220 -29.26 -22.59 -8.74
N VAL A 221 -28.56 -21.44 -8.70
CA VAL A 221 -28.24 -20.71 -7.47
C VAL A 221 -29.53 -20.29 -6.76
N ALA A 222 -30.48 -19.72 -7.50
CA ALA A 222 -31.78 -19.31 -6.99
C ALA A 222 -32.60 -20.49 -6.43
N ALA A 223 -32.73 -21.59 -7.19
CA ALA A 223 -33.47 -22.78 -6.75
C ALA A 223 -32.84 -23.41 -5.49
N THR A 224 -31.51 -23.42 -5.42
CA THR A 224 -30.77 -23.95 -4.27
C THR A 224 -30.97 -23.07 -3.04
N PHE A 225 -30.98 -21.74 -3.20
CA PHE A 225 -31.27 -20.81 -2.12
C PHE A 225 -32.71 -20.98 -1.59
N THR A 226 -33.70 -21.13 -2.48
CA THR A 226 -35.09 -21.41 -2.08
C THR A 226 -35.22 -22.75 -1.33
N ALA A 227 -34.53 -23.80 -1.79
CA ALA A 227 -34.50 -25.07 -1.08
C ALA A 227 -33.82 -24.95 0.30
N LEU A 228 -32.78 -24.13 0.42
CA LEU A 228 -32.12 -23.84 1.70
C LEU A 228 -33.06 -23.09 2.66
N GLN A 229 -33.81 -22.11 2.16
CA GLN A 229 -34.84 -21.41 2.95
C GLN A 229 -35.92 -22.38 3.46
N ALA A 230 -36.34 -23.34 2.64
CA ALA A 230 -37.33 -24.35 3.02
C ALA A 230 -36.79 -25.47 3.92
N ALA A 231 -35.46 -25.67 3.98
CA ALA A 231 -34.86 -26.75 4.74
C ALA A 231 -35.05 -26.56 6.26
N VAL A 232 -35.22 -27.67 6.98
CA VAL A 232 -35.33 -27.69 8.45
C VAL A 232 -33.95 -27.88 9.04
N ALA A 233 -33.45 -26.87 9.77
CA ALA A 233 -32.16 -26.96 10.46
C ALA A 233 -32.31 -27.72 11.79
N PRO A 234 -31.39 -28.66 12.10
CA PRO A 234 -31.44 -29.44 13.33
C PRO A 234 -31.13 -28.60 14.58
N GLN A 235 -31.55 -29.09 15.75
CA GLN A 235 -31.26 -28.44 17.04
C GLN A 235 -29.79 -28.21 17.29
N GLY A 236 -29.43 -26.96 17.60
CA GLY A 236 -28.05 -26.56 17.83
C GLY A 236 -27.16 -26.72 16.60
N GLY A 237 -27.74 -26.82 15.40
CA GLY A 237 -27.04 -27.13 14.17
C GLY A 237 -27.53 -26.33 12.97
N GLY A 238 -27.11 -26.77 11.78
CA GLY A 238 -27.39 -26.06 10.53
C GLY A 238 -27.52 -26.96 9.31
N VAL A 239 -28.06 -26.38 8.24
CA VAL A 239 -28.05 -26.97 6.90
C VAL A 239 -27.04 -26.19 6.07
N ALA A 240 -25.93 -26.82 5.75
CA ALA A 240 -24.87 -26.25 4.94
C ALA A 240 -25.09 -26.54 3.45
N CYS A 241 -24.85 -25.56 2.59
CA CYS A 241 -24.97 -25.70 1.15
C CYS A 241 -23.69 -25.21 0.46
N PRO A 242 -22.68 -26.08 0.31
CA PRO A 242 -21.40 -25.73 -0.33
C PRO A 242 -21.56 -25.21 -1.77
N SER A 243 -22.60 -25.63 -2.50
CA SER A 243 -22.84 -25.19 -3.87
C SER A 243 -23.17 -23.70 -4.02
N ILE A 244 -23.58 -23.02 -2.94
CA ILE A 244 -23.85 -21.58 -2.92
C ILE A 244 -23.17 -20.87 -1.73
N ALA A 245 -22.18 -21.52 -1.10
CA ALA A 245 -21.43 -20.97 0.04
C ALA A 245 -22.28 -20.42 1.21
N CYS A 246 -23.49 -20.95 1.39
CA CYS A 246 -24.45 -20.49 2.41
C CYS A 246 -24.81 -21.60 3.40
N VAL A 247 -25.25 -21.20 4.59
CA VAL A 247 -25.72 -22.07 5.66
C VAL A 247 -27.00 -21.51 6.24
N LYS A 248 -28.01 -22.35 6.46
CA LYS A 248 -29.16 -22.03 7.31
C LYS A 248 -28.90 -22.51 8.74
N TRP A 249 -29.02 -21.61 9.71
CA TRP A 249 -28.86 -21.93 11.13
C TRP A 249 -30.21 -22.09 11.83
N TRP A 250 -30.31 -22.96 12.85
CA TRP A 250 -31.58 -23.30 13.51
C TRP A 250 -32.29 -22.09 14.15
N THR A 251 -31.55 -21.21 14.83
CA THR A 251 -32.07 -19.98 15.47
C THR A 251 -31.15 -18.81 15.13
N GLN A 252 -31.45 -17.62 15.66
CA GLN A 252 -30.43 -16.58 15.70
C GLN A 252 -29.25 -17.07 16.56
N PRO A 253 -28.01 -17.09 16.03
CA PRO A 253 -26.83 -17.42 16.81
C PRO A 253 -26.65 -16.45 17.98
N ALA A 254 -26.05 -16.92 19.07
CA ALA A 254 -25.76 -16.13 20.26
C ALA A 254 -24.63 -15.10 20.03
N GLY A 255 -23.80 -15.29 19.00
CA GLY A 255 -22.79 -14.34 18.53
C GLY A 255 -22.50 -14.47 17.04
N ALA A 256 -21.24 -14.26 16.66
CA ALA A 256 -20.81 -14.49 15.28
C ALA A 256 -20.87 -15.98 14.94
N LEU A 257 -21.59 -16.32 13.86
CA LEU A 257 -21.58 -17.67 13.30
C LEU A 257 -20.31 -17.82 12.45
N THR A 258 -19.44 -18.74 12.84
CA THR A 258 -18.14 -18.96 12.19
C THR A 258 -18.08 -20.35 11.56
N ALA A 259 -17.29 -20.49 10.50
CA ALA A 259 -17.10 -21.74 9.81
C ALA A 259 -15.61 -22.06 9.58
N ASP A 260 -15.27 -23.34 9.68
CA ASP A 260 -14.09 -23.87 8.98
C ASP A 260 -14.58 -24.40 7.64
N LEU A 261 -13.96 -23.97 6.55
CA LEU A 261 -14.39 -24.36 5.22
C LEU A 261 -13.23 -24.66 4.29
N LYS A 262 -13.53 -25.42 3.25
CA LYS A 262 -12.68 -25.63 2.09
C LYS A 262 -13.24 -24.78 0.96
N GLY A 263 -12.44 -23.82 0.51
CA GLY A 263 -12.87 -22.77 -0.41
C GLY A 263 -13.25 -23.24 -1.81
N GLU A 264 -13.24 -22.31 -2.76
CA GLU A 264 -13.73 -22.49 -4.11
C GLU A 264 -13.10 -23.69 -4.84
N ILE A 265 -13.95 -24.48 -5.52
CA ILE A 265 -13.49 -25.66 -6.25
C ILE A 265 -13.00 -25.27 -7.66
N GLY A 266 -13.70 -24.38 -8.37
CA GLY A 266 -13.42 -24.09 -9.78
C GLY A 266 -13.28 -25.37 -10.62
N ALA A 267 -12.11 -25.60 -11.24
CA ALA A 267 -11.79 -26.82 -11.99
C ALA A 267 -11.32 -28.02 -11.12
N GLY A 268 -11.32 -27.88 -9.80
CA GLY A 268 -10.84 -28.87 -8.83
C GLY A 268 -10.26 -28.18 -7.58
N TYR A 269 -10.48 -28.77 -6.41
CA TYR A 269 -10.05 -28.20 -5.14
C TYR A 269 -8.52 -28.06 -5.05
N VAL A 270 -8.07 -26.93 -4.50
CA VAL A 270 -6.65 -26.62 -4.25
C VAL A 270 -6.48 -26.10 -2.84
N GLU A 271 -5.37 -26.44 -2.19
CA GLU A 271 -5.08 -25.99 -0.81
C GLU A 271 -3.61 -25.65 -0.55
N THR A 272 -2.71 -25.83 -1.50
CA THR A 272 -1.30 -25.42 -1.32
C THR A 272 -1.08 -24.00 -1.84
N THR A 273 -0.13 -23.27 -1.25
CA THR A 273 0.17 -21.87 -1.62
C THR A 273 0.36 -21.69 -3.13
N ALA A 274 1.16 -22.55 -3.77
CA ALA A 274 1.45 -22.46 -5.20
C ALA A 274 0.21 -22.67 -6.08
N GLN A 275 -0.66 -23.62 -5.70
CA GLN A 275 -1.89 -23.88 -6.44
C GLN A 275 -2.94 -22.79 -6.23
N ILE A 276 -3.04 -22.21 -5.03
CA ILE A 276 -3.92 -21.06 -4.78
C ILE A 276 -3.45 -19.85 -5.59
N VAL A 277 -2.15 -19.54 -5.59
CA VAL A 277 -1.57 -18.48 -6.44
C VAL A 277 -1.91 -18.70 -7.91
N GLN A 278 -1.80 -19.93 -8.41
CA GLN A 278 -2.21 -20.27 -9.77
C GLN A 278 -3.69 -19.96 -10.02
N ARG A 279 -4.58 -20.28 -9.08
CA ARG A 279 -6.02 -19.99 -9.20
C ARG A 279 -6.33 -18.50 -9.13
N LEU A 280 -5.65 -17.73 -8.29
CA LEU A 280 -5.81 -16.27 -8.24
C LEU A 280 -5.43 -15.63 -9.58
N VAL A 281 -4.28 -16.02 -10.14
CA VAL A 281 -3.82 -15.50 -11.44
C VAL A 281 -4.80 -15.89 -12.55
N GLN A 282 -5.26 -17.15 -12.59
CA GLN A 282 -6.25 -17.61 -13.59
C GLN A 282 -7.61 -16.91 -13.45
N ALA A 283 -8.00 -16.54 -12.24
CA ALA A 283 -9.26 -15.85 -11.98
C ALA A 283 -9.22 -14.35 -12.33
N GLY A 284 -8.03 -13.76 -12.46
CA GLY A 284 -7.83 -12.35 -12.82
C GLY A 284 -7.04 -12.18 -14.12
N PRO A 285 -5.74 -11.83 -14.07
CA PRO A 285 -4.95 -11.41 -15.24
C PRO A 285 -4.58 -12.55 -16.20
N ASN A 286 -4.69 -13.80 -15.77
CA ASN A 286 -4.32 -15.00 -16.50
C ASN A 286 -2.88 -15.00 -17.06
N THR A 287 -1.97 -14.34 -16.33
CA THR A 287 -0.53 -14.33 -16.67
C THR A 287 0.03 -15.77 -16.61
N PRO A 288 0.79 -16.22 -17.62
CA PRO A 288 1.33 -17.57 -17.65
C PRO A 288 2.38 -17.80 -16.57
N PHE A 289 2.51 -19.05 -16.12
CA PHE A 289 3.59 -19.48 -15.23
C PHE A 289 4.66 -20.22 -16.03
N ALA A 290 5.92 -20.01 -15.66
CA ALA A 290 7.03 -20.75 -16.25
C ALA A 290 6.88 -22.26 -15.98
N ALA A 291 7.23 -23.08 -16.97
CA ALA A 291 7.06 -24.52 -16.90
C ALA A 291 7.70 -25.13 -15.63
N GLY A 292 6.95 -25.98 -14.93
CA GLY A 292 7.42 -26.70 -13.74
C GLY A 292 7.47 -25.89 -12.44
N THR A 293 7.29 -24.56 -12.48
CA THR A 293 7.48 -23.70 -11.30
C THR A 293 6.46 -23.97 -10.18
N ILE A 294 5.19 -24.23 -10.55
CA ILE A 294 4.12 -24.55 -9.59
C ILE A 294 4.43 -25.86 -8.86
N ALA A 295 4.81 -26.90 -9.61
CA ALA A 295 5.11 -28.22 -9.05
C ALA A 295 6.32 -28.15 -8.10
N ALA A 296 7.37 -27.42 -8.48
CA ALA A 296 8.54 -27.20 -7.63
C ALA A 296 8.19 -26.45 -6.34
N ALA A 297 7.39 -25.38 -6.43
CA ALA A 297 6.96 -24.60 -5.27
C ALA A 297 6.05 -25.42 -4.33
N GLN A 298 5.15 -26.22 -4.88
CA GLN A 298 4.30 -27.14 -4.12
C GLN A 298 5.13 -28.19 -3.38
N ALA A 299 6.15 -28.76 -4.02
CA ALA A 299 7.04 -29.72 -3.38
C ALA A 299 7.85 -29.08 -2.24
N ALA A 300 8.29 -27.83 -2.42
CA ALA A 300 9.01 -27.08 -1.39
C ALA A 300 8.12 -26.70 -0.19
N ARG A 301 6.84 -26.40 -0.44
CA ARG A 301 5.86 -25.95 0.58
C ARG A 301 4.51 -26.66 0.41
N PRO A 302 4.40 -27.93 0.86
CA PRO A 302 3.20 -28.75 0.65
C PRO A 302 2.08 -28.51 1.68
N ALA A 303 2.28 -27.58 2.63
CA ALA A 303 1.32 -27.37 3.71
C ALA A 303 0.00 -26.76 3.18
N PRO A 304 -1.16 -27.24 3.65
CA PRO A 304 -2.44 -26.61 3.34
C PRO A 304 -2.53 -25.21 3.94
N VAL A 305 -3.02 -24.25 3.14
CA VAL A 305 -3.27 -22.86 3.51
C VAL A 305 -4.63 -22.42 2.96
N GLY A 306 -5.15 -21.31 3.46
CA GLY A 306 -6.37 -20.67 2.98
C GLY A 306 -6.11 -19.23 2.60
N TRP A 307 -6.99 -18.70 1.76
CA TRP A 307 -7.00 -17.29 1.39
C TRP A 307 -8.43 -16.77 1.30
N VAL A 308 -8.68 -15.60 1.89
CA VAL A 308 -9.96 -14.90 1.80
C VAL A 308 -9.71 -13.53 1.20
N ALA A 309 -10.34 -13.25 0.06
CA ALA A 309 -10.36 -11.92 -0.53
C ALA A 309 -11.70 -11.27 -0.21
N GLN A 310 -11.68 -10.07 0.39
CA GLN A 310 -12.89 -9.35 0.81
C GLN A 310 -12.96 -7.90 0.32
N ASP A 311 -11.92 -7.41 -0.35
CA ASP A 311 -11.84 -6.02 -0.79
C ASP A 311 -11.53 -5.91 -2.30
N ASP A 312 -11.89 -4.77 -2.87
CA ASP A 312 -11.73 -4.43 -4.29
C ASP A 312 -10.55 -3.49 -4.56
N SER A 313 -9.69 -3.29 -3.56
CA SER A 313 -8.48 -2.46 -3.63
C SER A 313 -7.21 -3.29 -3.77
N THR A 314 -7.24 -4.54 -3.29
CA THR A 314 -6.11 -5.45 -3.28
C THR A 314 -5.93 -6.07 -4.67
N GLY A 315 -4.81 -5.72 -5.30
CA GLY A 315 -4.41 -6.29 -6.57
C GLY A 315 -3.97 -7.74 -6.44
N THR A 316 -4.08 -8.51 -7.53
CA THR A 316 -3.63 -9.91 -7.59
C THR A 316 -2.15 -10.05 -7.18
N ALA A 317 -1.29 -9.09 -7.56
CA ALA A 317 0.12 -9.05 -7.18
C ALA A 317 0.31 -9.03 -5.66
N SER A 318 -0.42 -8.19 -4.93
CA SER A 318 -0.34 -8.09 -3.47
C SER A 318 -0.80 -9.39 -2.78
N MET A 319 -1.85 -10.03 -3.31
CA MET A 319 -2.29 -11.34 -2.80
C MET A 319 -1.22 -12.42 -3.01
N ILE A 320 -0.55 -12.43 -4.18
CA ILE A 320 0.55 -13.35 -4.47
C ILE A 320 1.74 -13.08 -3.54
N GLU A 321 2.08 -11.80 -3.32
CA GLU A 321 3.16 -11.40 -2.42
C GLU A 321 2.92 -11.88 -1.00
N GLU A 322 1.72 -11.66 -0.43
CA GLU A 322 1.39 -12.10 0.92
C GLU A 322 1.41 -13.63 1.04
N LEU A 323 0.80 -14.34 0.09
CA LEU A 323 0.76 -15.81 0.11
C LEU A 323 2.15 -16.44 0.01
N LEU A 324 2.95 -16.01 -0.97
CA LEU A 324 4.28 -16.57 -1.19
C LEU A 324 5.26 -16.13 -0.10
N GLY A 325 5.23 -14.87 0.31
CA GLY A 325 6.07 -14.33 1.39
C GLY A 325 5.86 -15.09 2.70
N ASN A 326 4.60 -15.29 3.11
CA ASN A 326 4.25 -16.07 4.31
C ASN A 326 4.60 -17.56 4.20
N SER A 327 4.86 -18.06 3.00
CA SER A 327 5.30 -19.44 2.75
C SER A 327 6.81 -19.55 2.52
N SER A 328 7.59 -18.48 2.72
CA SER A 328 9.02 -18.41 2.39
C SER A 328 9.33 -18.76 0.93
N LEU A 329 8.42 -18.37 0.04
CA LEU A 329 8.57 -18.40 -1.41
C LEU A 329 8.68 -16.96 -1.93
N LEU A 330 9.18 -16.81 -3.14
CA LEU A 330 9.20 -15.55 -3.88
C LEU A 330 8.71 -15.78 -5.31
N TRP A 331 8.24 -14.71 -5.94
CA TRP A 331 7.89 -14.70 -7.35
C TRP A 331 8.62 -13.61 -8.13
N LEU A 332 8.88 -13.91 -9.39
CA LEU A 332 9.55 -13.04 -10.35
C LEU A 332 8.83 -13.14 -11.68
N LEU A 333 8.98 -12.13 -12.53
CA LEU A 333 8.67 -12.27 -13.95
C LEU A 333 9.96 -12.57 -14.72
N ASN A 334 9.96 -13.64 -15.51
CA ASN A 334 11.08 -13.91 -16.42
C ASN A 334 11.03 -12.98 -17.64
N ALA A 335 12.05 -13.05 -18.50
CA ALA A 335 12.13 -12.21 -19.70
C ALA A 335 10.96 -12.40 -20.69
N SER A 336 10.30 -13.56 -20.64
CA SER A 336 9.11 -13.89 -21.42
C SER A 336 7.81 -13.35 -20.80
N GLY A 337 7.87 -12.72 -19.62
CA GLY A 337 6.70 -12.24 -18.90
C GLY A 337 5.94 -13.33 -18.14
N GLU A 338 6.55 -14.50 -17.93
CA GLU A 338 5.94 -15.60 -17.17
C GLU A 338 6.31 -15.48 -15.68
N ILE A 339 5.37 -15.85 -14.82
CA ILE A 339 5.58 -15.92 -13.38
C ILE A 339 6.47 -17.12 -13.05
N VAL A 340 7.56 -16.87 -12.35
CA VAL A 340 8.48 -17.87 -11.80
C VAL A 340 8.40 -17.81 -10.28
N ILE A 341 8.02 -18.91 -9.64
CA ILE A 341 8.03 -19.09 -8.19
C ILE A 341 9.33 -19.81 -7.79
N ARG A 342 10.00 -19.30 -6.75
CA ARG A 342 11.23 -19.89 -6.20
C ARG A 342 11.18 -19.92 -4.68
N GLU A 343 11.99 -20.79 -4.09
CA GLU A 343 12.24 -20.78 -2.65
C GLU A 343 13.25 -19.69 -2.28
N TRP A 344 13.07 -19.08 -1.11
CA TRP A 344 14.14 -18.32 -0.47
C TRP A 344 15.25 -19.28 0.00
N ALA A 345 16.31 -19.37 -0.78
CA ALA A 345 17.46 -20.20 -0.47
C ALA A 345 18.72 -19.33 -0.29
N TRP A 346 19.38 -19.48 0.86
CA TRP A 346 20.70 -18.91 1.11
C TRP A 346 21.75 -19.89 0.60
N GLY A 347 22.26 -19.66 -0.61
CA GLY A 347 23.26 -20.52 -1.26
C GLY A 347 24.50 -19.74 -1.71
N ALA A 348 25.54 -20.48 -2.15
CA ALA A 348 26.66 -19.88 -2.86
C ALA A 348 26.13 -19.10 -4.07
N GLY A 349 26.57 -17.86 -4.23
CA GLY A 349 26.13 -17.00 -5.34
C GLY A 349 26.44 -17.67 -6.67
N VAL A 350 25.41 -18.20 -7.33
CA VAL A 350 25.53 -18.69 -8.70
C VAL A 350 25.41 -17.47 -9.60
N ALA A 351 26.44 -17.18 -10.40
CA ALA A 351 26.42 -16.04 -11.32
C ALA A 351 25.28 -16.23 -12.35
N SER A 352 24.14 -15.58 -12.11
CA SER A 352 22.96 -15.69 -12.98
C SER A 352 22.65 -14.40 -13.76
N GLY A 353 23.53 -13.39 -13.68
CA GLY A 353 23.39 -12.14 -14.42
C GLY A 353 24.65 -11.28 -14.38
N VAL A 354 24.90 -10.52 -15.44
CA VAL A 354 25.91 -9.46 -15.47
C VAL A 354 25.23 -8.18 -15.01
N SER A 355 25.30 -7.86 -13.72
CA SER A 355 24.81 -6.58 -13.22
C SER A 355 25.81 -5.48 -13.56
N GLN A 356 25.35 -4.41 -14.21
CA GLN A 356 26.18 -3.22 -14.47
C GLN A 356 26.39 -2.37 -13.20
N SER A 357 25.56 -2.54 -12.17
CA SER A 357 25.68 -1.85 -10.89
C SER A 357 24.94 -2.61 -9.78
N VAL A 358 25.65 -3.02 -8.73
CA VAL A 358 25.04 -3.61 -7.52
C VAL A 358 25.37 -2.70 -6.35
N LYS A 359 24.34 -2.28 -5.61
CA LYS A 359 24.51 -1.56 -4.35
C LYS A 359 23.92 -2.41 -3.22
N ARG A 360 24.75 -2.75 -2.24
CA ARG A 360 24.30 -3.29 -0.96
C ARG A 360 23.77 -2.11 -0.13
N THR A 361 22.46 -2.06 0.10
CA THR A 361 21.81 -0.98 0.85
C THR A 361 21.77 -1.25 2.36
N SER A 362 21.77 -2.52 2.77
CA SER A 362 21.77 -2.94 4.18
C SER A 362 22.46 -4.30 4.37
N VAL A 363 22.87 -4.58 5.61
CA VAL A 363 23.32 -5.90 6.10
C VAL A 363 22.48 -6.23 7.31
N ILE A 364 21.92 -7.42 7.36
CA ILE A 364 20.91 -7.78 8.36
C ILE A 364 21.31 -9.12 8.97
N ALA A 365 21.09 -9.25 10.28
CA ALA A 365 21.39 -10.48 11.01
C ALA A 365 20.49 -11.63 10.53
N PRO A 366 20.98 -12.88 10.51
CA PRO A 366 20.15 -14.04 10.19
C PRO A 366 19.03 -14.18 11.23
N VAL A 367 17.80 -14.28 10.74
CA VAL A 367 16.60 -14.52 11.57
C VAL A 367 16.34 -16.02 11.67
N GLY A 368 16.22 -16.54 12.89
CA GLY A 368 15.78 -17.91 13.13
C GLY A 368 14.26 -18.02 13.06
N THR A 369 13.73 -18.93 12.24
CA THR A 369 12.29 -19.23 12.20
C THR A 369 11.95 -20.40 13.10
N ARG A 370 10.86 -20.29 13.87
CA ARG A 370 10.29 -21.37 14.67
C ARG A 370 8.88 -21.66 14.18
N LYS A 371 8.60 -22.91 13.81
CA LYS A 371 7.26 -23.36 13.42
C LYS A 371 6.40 -23.47 14.67
N LEU A 372 5.63 -22.43 14.95
CA LEU A 372 4.53 -22.49 15.89
C LEU A 372 3.36 -23.07 15.10
N GLY A 373 2.76 -24.19 15.53
CA GLY A 373 1.62 -24.83 14.86
C GLY A 373 0.33 -23.99 14.88
N PHE A 374 0.46 -22.67 14.94
CA PHE A 374 -0.61 -21.70 14.92
C PHE A 374 -1.27 -21.69 13.54
N LYS A 375 -2.58 -21.76 13.52
CA LYS A 375 -3.39 -21.61 12.30
C LYS A 375 -3.99 -20.21 12.33
N ARG A 376 -3.96 -19.50 11.20
CA ARG A 376 -4.63 -18.21 11.07
C ARG A 376 -6.15 -18.45 11.20
N ASN A 377 -6.77 -17.81 12.18
CA ASN A 377 -8.21 -17.67 12.27
C ASN A 377 -8.57 -16.36 11.59
N GLU A 378 -9.57 -16.35 10.70
CA GLU A 378 -10.00 -15.12 10.03
C GLU A 378 -10.73 -14.18 10.99
N THR A 379 -11.56 -14.72 11.88
CA THR A 379 -12.15 -13.95 12.98
C THR A 379 -11.33 -14.20 14.25
N GLN A 380 -10.78 -13.13 14.83
CA GLN A 380 -10.14 -13.19 16.15
C GLN A 380 -11.22 -13.31 17.23
N MET A 381 -11.21 -14.42 17.98
CA MET A 381 -12.16 -14.61 19.09
C MET A 381 -11.83 -13.64 20.24
N ALA A 382 -12.79 -12.85 20.68
CA ALA A 382 -12.66 -12.08 21.91
C ALA A 382 -12.80 -13.00 23.13
N ARG A 383 -12.34 -12.54 24.30
CA ARG A 383 -12.45 -13.30 25.57
C ARG A 383 -13.90 -13.70 25.88
N GLY A 384 -14.89 -12.90 25.48
CA GLY A 384 -16.31 -13.18 25.66
C GLY A 384 -16.95 -14.06 24.58
N ASP A 385 -16.21 -14.39 23.52
CA ASP A 385 -16.67 -15.27 22.42
C ASP A 385 -16.31 -16.73 22.64
N LEU A 386 -15.61 -17.05 23.73
CA LEU A 386 -15.50 -18.41 24.20
C LEU A 386 -16.86 -18.74 24.82
N ALA A 387 -17.61 -19.66 24.21
CA ALA A 387 -18.76 -20.30 24.84
C ALA A 387 -18.41 -20.58 26.30
N ALA A 388 -19.30 -20.16 27.21
CA ALA A 388 -19.07 -20.17 28.64
C ALA A 388 -18.27 -21.43 29.01
N VAL A 389 -17.05 -21.22 29.55
CA VAL A 389 -16.28 -22.28 30.21
C VAL A 389 -17.28 -23.14 30.94
N VAL A 390 -17.39 -24.41 30.53
CA VAL A 390 -18.32 -25.42 31.05
C VAL A 390 -18.64 -25.06 32.49
N LEU A 391 -19.82 -24.47 32.72
CA LEU A 391 -20.23 -24.14 34.07
C LEU A 391 -20.40 -25.49 34.78
N VAL A 392 -20.13 -25.53 36.09
CA VAL A 392 -20.23 -26.77 36.88
C VAL A 392 -21.58 -27.49 36.67
N ASP A 393 -22.62 -26.73 36.31
CA ASP A 393 -23.97 -27.21 36.01
C ASP A 393 -24.10 -27.98 34.67
N ASP A 394 -23.16 -27.81 33.73
CA ASP A 394 -23.15 -28.44 32.39
C ASP A 394 -22.32 -29.74 32.32
N VAL A 395 -21.71 -30.16 33.45
CA VAL A 395 -20.99 -31.43 33.51
C VAL A 395 -22.02 -32.57 33.57
N VAL A 396 -22.11 -33.32 32.47
CA VAL A 396 -22.93 -34.54 32.36
C VAL A 396 -22.04 -35.77 32.46
N TYR A 397 -22.51 -36.82 33.14
CA TYR A 397 -21.88 -38.13 33.10
C TYR A 397 -22.00 -38.75 31.69
N GLY A 398 -21.25 -39.82 31.42
CA GLY A 398 -21.24 -40.48 30.10
C GLY A 398 -22.59 -41.07 29.67
N ASP A 399 -23.57 -41.13 30.56
CA ASP A 399 -24.97 -41.50 30.32
C ASP A 399 -25.90 -40.30 30.04
N GLY A 400 -25.37 -39.08 30.09
CA GLY A 400 -26.12 -37.84 29.84
C GLY A 400 -26.80 -37.23 31.06
N THR A 401 -26.64 -37.79 32.26
CA THR A 401 -27.23 -37.23 33.48
C THR A 401 -26.39 -36.05 34.00
N PRO A 402 -26.99 -34.85 34.21
CA PRO A 402 -26.27 -33.72 34.81
C PRO A 402 -25.77 -34.05 36.22
N VAL A 403 -24.57 -33.59 36.59
CA VAL A 403 -24.01 -33.81 37.94
C VAL A 403 -24.94 -33.26 39.02
N SER A 404 -25.60 -32.13 38.78
CA SER A 404 -26.62 -31.56 39.67
C SER A 404 -27.81 -32.51 39.90
N GLN A 405 -28.31 -33.15 38.83
CA GLN A 405 -29.38 -34.14 38.91
C GLN A 405 -28.92 -35.39 39.66
N ALA A 406 -27.70 -35.87 39.44
CA ALA A 406 -27.17 -37.03 40.16
C ALA A 406 -27.01 -36.76 41.67
N VAL A 407 -26.66 -35.52 42.05
CA VAL A 407 -26.62 -35.09 43.45
C VAL A 407 -28.03 -35.01 44.03
N GLU A 408 -29.00 -34.42 43.31
CA GLU A 408 -30.41 -34.40 43.73
C GLU A 408 -30.98 -35.83 43.88
N ASP A 409 -30.70 -36.73 42.94
CA ASP A 409 -31.14 -38.12 42.98
C ASP A 409 -30.49 -38.88 44.14
N ALA A 410 -29.23 -38.61 44.45
CA ALA A 410 -28.56 -39.16 45.62
C ALA A 410 -29.18 -38.65 46.94
N TYR A 411 -29.51 -37.35 47.01
CA TYR A 411 -30.24 -36.77 48.15
C TYR A 411 -31.66 -37.33 48.26
N ALA A 412 -32.37 -37.52 47.15
CA ALA A 412 -33.71 -38.09 47.10
C ALA A 412 -33.70 -39.58 47.49
N LEU A 413 -32.71 -40.36 47.04
CA LEU A 413 -32.52 -41.75 47.43
C LEU A 413 -32.16 -41.88 48.91
N ALA A 414 -31.30 -41.00 49.42
CA ALA A 414 -30.97 -40.94 50.84
C ALA A 414 -32.20 -40.55 51.68
N ALA A 415 -32.98 -39.57 51.23
CA ALA A 415 -34.25 -39.15 51.85
C ALA A 415 -35.32 -40.25 51.83
N ALA A 416 -35.34 -41.09 50.79
CA ALA A 416 -36.25 -42.24 50.69
C ALA A 416 -35.88 -43.39 51.66
N ARG A 417 -34.62 -43.46 52.10
CA ARG A 417 -34.12 -44.46 53.07
C ARG A 417 -34.21 -44.00 54.52
N GLY A 418 -34.31 -42.70 54.77
CA GLY A 418 -34.44 -42.09 56.09
C GLY A 418 -34.16 -40.58 56.06
N LYS A 419 -34.06 -39.91 57.22
CA LYS A 419 -33.64 -38.50 57.28
C LYS A 419 -32.13 -38.37 57.00
N VAL A 420 -31.78 -37.37 56.20
CA VAL A 420 -30.37 -36.97 55.97
C VAL A 420 -30.00 -35.84 56.92
N TRP A 421 -28.89 -36.01 57.63
CA TRP A 421 -28.37 -35.06 58.61
C TRP A 421 -27.03 -34.52 58.13
N THR A 422 -26.89 -33.19 58.02
CA THR A 422 -25.64 -32.51 57.61
C THR A 422 -25.02 -31.68 58.74
N THR A 423 -25.45 -31.90 59.98
CA THR A 423 -24.99 -31.16 61.15
C THR A 423 -23.55 -31.53 61.52
N SER A 424 -22.80 -30.59 62.09
CA SER A 424 -21.40 -30.81 62.48
C SER A 424 -21.21 -31.85 63.60
N THR A 425 -22.27 -32.16 64.34
CA THR A 425 -22.30 -33.21 65.37
C THR A 425 -23.22 -34.36 64.96
N ILE A 426 -22.81 -35.60 65.30
CA ILE A 426 -23.62 -36.82 65.13
C ILE A 426 -25.00 -36.63 65.80
N PRO A 427 -26.11 -36.87 65.08
CA PRO A 427 -27.44 -36.85 65.69
C PRO A 427 -27.55 -37.92 66.76
N SER A 428 -28.11 -37.55 67.91
CA SER A 428 -28.30 -38.49 69.01
C SER A 428 -29.28 -39.59 68.63
N VAL A 429 -29.26 -40.70 69.39
CA VAL A 429 -30.20 -41.82 69.21
C VAL A 429 -31.66 -41.34 69.34
N ALA A 430 -31.95 -40.36 70.19
CA ALA A 430 -33.31 -39.83 70.34
C ALA A 430 -33.77 -38.98 69.13
N GLN A 431 -32.83 -38.42 68.36
CA GLN A 431 -33.11 -37.53 67.24
C GLN A 431 -33.24 -38.25 65.90
N SER A 432 -32.82 -39.51 65.81
CA SER A 432 -32.66 -40.24 64.55
C SER A 432 -33.41 -41.57 64.52
N ASN A 433 -33.70 -42.09 63.33
CA ASN A 433 -34.34 -43.38 63.04
C ASN A 433 -33.39 -44.33 62.30
N VAL A 434 -33.62 -45.64 62.38
CA VAL A 434 -32.78 -46.61 61.65
C VAL A 434 -33.06 -46.47 60.16
N GLY A 435 -31.99 -46.39 59.36
CA GLY A 435 -32.05 -45.97 57.96
C GLY A 435 -31.73 -44.49 57.74
N ASP A 436 -31.67 -43.66 58.78
CA ASP A 436 -31.18 -42.28 58.66
C ASP A 436 -29.70 -42.27 58.24
N THR A 437 -29.31 -41.25 57.47
CA THR A 437 -27.93 -41.03 57.01
C THR A 437 -27.40 -39.74 57.62
N TRP A 438 -26.21 -39.79 58.23
CA TRP A 438 -25.48 -38.60 58.68
C TRP A 438 -24.26 -38.41 57.80
N ILE A 439 -24.11 -37.19 57.29
CA ILE A 439 -22.96 -36.74 56.50
C ILE A 439 -22.11 -35.89 57.45
N ALA A 440 -20.95 -36.41 57.81
CA ALA A 440 -20.00 -35.69 58.65
C ALA A 440 -19.41 -34.46 57.92
N PRO A 441 -18.84 -33.48 58.63
CA PRO A 441 -18.18 -32.31 58.01
C PRO A 441 -17.06 -32.67 57.01
N ASP A 442 -16.49 -33.86 57.11
CA ASP A 442 -15.46 -34.38 56.21
C ASP A 442 -16.04 -35.17 55.01
N GLY A 443 -17.35 -35.10 54.80
CA GLY A 443 -18.06 -35.77 53.71
C GLY A 443 -18.29 -37.27 53.93
N THR A 444 -17.97 -37.81 55.11
CA THR A 444 -18.17 -39.24 55.40
C THR A 444 -19.64 -39.56 55.67
N PHE A 445 -20.17 -40.56 54.97
CA PHE A 445 -21.53 -41.06 55.15
C PHE A 445 -21.59 -42.15 56.24
N TYR A 446 -22.46 -41.95 57.22
CA TYR A 446 -22.80 -42.92 58.25
C TYR A 446 -24.29 -43.27 58.17
N GLU A 447 -24.61 -44.56 58.23
CA GLU A 447 -25.98 -45.05 58.29
C GLU A 447 -26.32 -45.47 59.73
N ARG A 448 -27.53 -45.13 60.18
CA ARG A 448 -28.04 -45.55 61.48
C ARG A 448 -28.53 -46.99 61.41
N VAL A 449 -27.96 -47.86 62.25
CA VAL A 449 -28.27 -49.30 62.28
C VAL A 449 -28.90 -49.73 63.61
N ASN A 450 -29.74 -50.77 63.58
CA ASN A 450 -30.53 -51.24 64.73
C ASN A 450 -29.68 -51.83 65.88
N ASP A 451 -28.50 -52.40 65.59
CA ASP A 451 -27.70 -53.19 66.55
C ASP A 451 -26.20 -52.91 66.49
N GLY A 452 -25.80 -51.63 66.56
CA GLY A 452 -24.39 -51.26 66.62
C GLY A 452 -23.69 -51.81 67.87
N GLY A 453 -22.69 -52.67 67.69
CA GLY A 453 -21.66 -52.99 68.69
C GLY A 453 -20.29 -52.60 68.15
N ILE A 454 -19.35 -52.24 69.02
CA ILE A 454 -17.96 -52.01 68.61
C ILE A 454 -17.40 -53.34 68.08
N LEU A 455 -17.22 -53.42 66.76
CA LEU A 455 -16.58 -54.53 66.06
C LEU A 455 -15.11 -54.16 65.83
N LEU A 456 -14.21 -54.78 66.59
CA LEU A 456 -12.76 -54.69 66.38
C LEU A 456 -12.30 -56.04 65.84
N GLY A 457 -11.82 -56.06 64.60
CA GLY A 457 -11.34 -57.28 63.94
C GLY A 457 -12.40 -58.38 63.76
N GLY A 458 -13.67 -58.01 63.60
CA GLY A 458 -14.78 -58.96 63.39
C GLY A 458 -15.38 -59.55 64.67
N PHE A 459 -14.89 -59.18 65.86
CA PHE A 459 -15.44 -59.62 67.14
C PHE A 459 -16.19 -58.49 67.85
N ALA A 460 -17.39 -58.79 68.36
CA ALA A 460 -18.20 -57.83 69.11
C ALA A 460 -17.71 -57.75 70.57
N ILE A 461 -17.18 -56.58 70.97
CA ILE A 461 -16.73 -56.37 72.35
C ILE A 461 -17.95 -56.21 73.27
N ARG A 462 -17.99 -57.01 74.35
CA ARG A 462 -18.94 -56.87 75.46
C ARG A 462 -18.16 -56.49 76.72
N LEU A 463 -18.51 -55.38 77.36
CA LEU A 463 -17.95 -54.95 78.65
C LEU A 463 -18.99 -55.21 79.74
N ALA A 464 -18.71 -56.14 80.64
CA ALA A 464 -19.58 -56.48 81.78
C ALA A 464 -21.05 -56.76 81.41
N GLY A 465 -21.29 -57.45 80.28
CA GLY A 465 -22.64 -57.75 79.79
C GLY A 465 -23.32 -56.61 79.01
N PHE A 466 -22.73 -55.42 78.98
CA PHE A 466 -23.20 -54.27 78.21
C PHE A 466 -22.45 -54.17 76.86
N ARG A 467 -23.18 -53.94 75.78
CA ARG A 467 -22.60 -53.62 74.46
C ARG A 467 -22.52 -52.09 74.37
N PRO A 468 -21.33 -51.46 74.37
CA PRO A 468 -21.23 -50.05 74.00
C PRO A 468 -21.74 -49.90 72.56
N ARG A 469 -22.86 -49.19 72.39
CA ARG A 469 -23.53 -49.01 71.10
C ARG A 469 -23.06 -47.71 70.47
N ILE A 470 -22.38 -47.78 69.34
CA ILE A 470 -22.27 -46.64 68.43
C ILE A 470 -23.38 -46.86 67.41
N ALA A 471 -24.41 -46.01 67.44
CA ALA A 471 -25.64 -46.20 66.64
C ALA A 471 -25.45 -45.94 65.13
N TRP A 472 -24.27 -45.51 64.72
CA TRP A 472 -23.94 -45.06 63.37
C TRP A 472 -22.75 -45.86 62.85
N THR A 473 -22.91 -46.51 61.70
CA THR A 473 -21.86 -47.28 61.02
C THR A 473 -21.54 -46.66 59.67
N LEU A 474 -20.29 -46.74 59.22
CA LEU A 474 -19.88 -46.28 57.88
C LEU A 474 -20.73 -46.99 56.80
N ALA A 475 -21.30 -46.21 55.87
CA ALA A 475 -22.08 -46.75 54.78
C ALA A 475 -21.20 -47.62 53.86
N ALA A 476 -21.69 -48.80 53.46
CA ALA A 476 -20.93 -49.75 52.65
C ALA A 476 -20.61 -49.24 51.23
N ASN A 477 -21.35 -48.25 50.73
CA ASN A 477 -21.13 -47.63 49.42
C ASN A 477 -20.35 -46.31 49.54
N GLN A 478 -19.05 -46.39 49.86
CA GLN A 478 -18.14 -45.23 49.90
C GLN A 478 -17.77 -44.68 48.51
N VAL A 479 -18.28 -45.24 47.40
CA VAL A 479 -17.94 -44.84 46.02
C VAL A 479 -18.18 -43.35 45.76
N LEU A 480 -19.18 -42.74 46.42
CA LEU A 480 -19.43 -41.30 46.35
C LEU A 480 -18.31 -40.45 46.97
N ARG A 481 -17.59 -40.97 47.98
CA ARG A 481 -16.50 -40.26 48.68
C ARG A 481 -15.26 -40.13 47.80
N ASP A 482 -14.90 -41.22 47.10
CA ASP A 482 -13.73 -41.19 46.21
C ASP A 482 -13.97 -40.25 45.03
N THR A 483 -15.21 -40.22 44.52
CA THR A 483 -15.61 -39.29 43.45
C THR A 483 -15.66 -37.84 43.94
N LEU A 484 -16.22 -37.55 45.12
CA LEU A 484 -16.20 -36.20 45.69
C LEU A 484 -14.78 -35.73 46.03
N ALA A 485 -13.94 -36.60 46.59
CA ALA A 485 -12.56 -36.27 46.93
C ALA A 485 -11.71 -35.99 45.69
N GLN A 486 -11.93 -36.72 44.59
CA GLN A 486 -11.29 -36.42 43.32
C GLN A 486 -11.79 -35.10 42.71
N ALA A 487 -13.09 -34.81 42.83
CA ALA A 487 -13.66 -33.53 42.38
C ALA A 487 -13.12 -32.34 43.20
N ASP A 488 -13.03 -32.46 44.53
CA ASP A 488 -12.47 -31.43 45.41
C ASP A 488 -10.97 -31.22 45.18
N ALA A 489 -10.21 -32.30 44.95
CA ALA A 489 -8.79 -32.21 44.61
C ALA A 489 -8.57 -31.50 43.26
N ALA A 490 -9.43 -31.78 42.28
CA ALA A 490 -9.40 -31.09 40.98
C ALA A 490 -9.81 -29.62 41.10
N TYR A 491 -10.85 -29.31 41.88
CA TYR A 491 -11.31 -27.95 42.16
C TYR A 491 -10.24 -27.12 42.89
N THR A 492 -9.62 -27.70 43.91
CA THR A 492 -8.51 -27.07 44.65
C THR A 492 -7.31 -26.83 43.73
N SER A 493 -6.92 -27.82 42.92
CA SER A 493 -5.81 -27.66 41.96
C SER A 493 -6.10 -26.59 40.90
N ALA A 494 -7.36 -26.46 40.46
CA ALA A 494 -7.77 -25.43 39.52
C ALA A 494 -7.75 -24.03 40.15
N ASN A 495 -8.23 -23.89 41.38
CA ASN A 495 -8.16 -22.64 42.13
C ASN A 495 -6.71 -22.26 42.47
N ASP A 496 -5.88 -23.21 42.89
CA ASP A 496 -4.44 -22.97 43.13
C ASP A 496 -3.73 -22.49 41.85
N ALA A 497 -4.10 -23.03 40.68
CA ALA A 497 -3.55 -22.59 39.40
C ALA A 497 -4.05 -21.19 38.99
N ILE A 498 -5.32 -20.87 39.27
CA ILE A 498 -5.91 -19.55 39.03
C ILE A 498 -5.30 -18.52 39.98
N ASP A 499 -5.17 -18.84 41.26
CA ASP A 499 -4.56 -18.01 42.28
C ASP A 499 -3.06 -17.82 41.99
N GLN A 500 -2.33 -18.85 41.55
CA GLN A 500 -0.96 -18.68 41.05
C GLN A 500 -0.88 -17.73 39.84
N LEU A 501 -1.85 -17.78 38.92
CA LEU A 501 -1.93 -16.88 37.76
C LEU A 501 -2.27 -15.43 38.15
N ILE A 502 -3.07 -15.24 39.19
CA ILE A 502 -3.46 -13.94 39.74
C ILE A 502 -2.34 -13.36 40.61
N ASP A 503 -1.68 -14.19 41.42
CA ASP A 503 -0.54 -13.82 42.27
C ASP A 503 0.70 -13.49 41.43
N LEU A 504 0.92 -14.20 40.30
CA LEU A 504 1.91 -13.83 39.28
C LEU A 504 1.71 -12.42 38.70
N ALA A 505 0.57 -11.76 38.95
CA ALA A 505 0.31 -10.39 38.54
C ALA A 505 0.39 -9.36 39.68
N SER A 506 0.44 -9.78 40.96
CA SER A 506 0.27 -8.88 42.12
C SER A 506 1.21 -9.13 43.31
N ASP A 507 2.10 -10.12 43.29
CA ASP A 507 2.95 -10.53 44.43
C ASP A 507 4.07 -9.54 44.82
N GLY A 508 4.23 -8.43 44.11
CA GLY A 508 5.29 -7.46 44.36
C GLY A 508 6.69 -8.01 44.05
N VAL A 509 6.79 -9.05 43.22
CA VAL A 509 8.05 -9.65 42.80
C VAL A 509 8.06 -9.82 41.28
N LEU A 510 9.00 -9.16 40.61
CA LEU A 510 9.33 -9.48 39.23
C LEU A 510 10.09 -10.80 39.20
N SER A 511 9.35 -11.89 38.98
CA SER A 511 9.94 -13.22 38.87
C SER A 511 10.87 -13.32 37.65
N ARG A 512 11.84 -14.24 37.70
CA ARG A 512 12.75 -14.55 36.58
C ARG A 512 11.99 -14.80 35.27
N ASN A 513 10.88 -15.53 35.35
CA ASN A 513 10.05 -15.81 34.18
C ASN A 513 9.34 -14.54 33.67
N GLU A 514 8.81 -13.69 34.54
CA GLU A 514 8.19 -12.41 34.14
C GLU A 514 9.21 -11.47 33.50
N LYS A 515 10.45 -11.43 34.02
CA LYS A 515 11.54 -10.66 33.43
C LYS A 515 11.84 -11.10 32.00
N ILE A 516 12.00 -12.41 31.78
CA ILE A 516 12.33 -12.99 30.48
C ILE A 516 11.19 -12.81 29.47
N THR A 517 9.96 -13.11 29.90
CA THR A 517 8.83 -13.22 28.98
C THR A 517 8.09 -11.90 28.74
N LYS A 518 8.15 -10.95 29.69
CA LYS A 518 7.40 -9.70 29.63
C LYS A 518 8.29 -8.46 29.72
N LEU A 519 9.01 -8.28 30.82
CA LEU A 519 9.67 -6.99 31.11
C LEU A 519 10.81 -6.65 30.15
N VAL A 520 11.71 -7.59 29.86
CA VAL A 520 12.84 -7.35 28.95
C VAL A 520 12.36 -7.06 27.53
N PRO A 521 11.46 -7.87 26.93
CA PRO A 521 10.86 -7.55 25.64
C PRO A 521 10.14 -6.20 25.63
N GLU A 522 9.35 -5.89 26.67
CA GLU A 522 8.57 -4.66 26.73
C GLU A 522 9.45 -3.41 26.86
N SER A 523 10.51 -3.47 27.68
CA SER A 523 11.46 -2.36 27.80
C SER A 523 12.22 -2.12 26.49
N ALA A 524 12.51 -3.16 25.71
CA ALA A 524 13.09 -3.02 24.37
C ALA A 524 12.09 -2.37 23.40
N ARG A 525 10.83 -2.84 23.38
CA ARG A 525 9.75 -2.28 22.56
C ARG A 525 9.53 -0.78 22.82
N LEU A 526 9.53 -0.36 24.08
CA LEU A 526 9.39 1.05 24.46
C LEU A 526 10.59 1.90 24.02
N ALA A 527 11.81 1.35 24.08
CA ALA A 527 13.02 2.02 23.60
C ALA A 527 13.00 2.23 22.08
N ASP A 528 12.56 1.23 21.31
CA ASP A 528 12.42 1.31 19.86
C ASP A 528 11.32 2.30 19.44
N LYS A 529 10.17 2.27 20.13
CA LYS A 529 9.07 3.22 19.93
C LYS A 529 9.54 4.66 20.16
N TRP A 530 10.33 4.90 21.21
CA TRP A 530 10.95 6.22 21.45
C TRP A 530 11.93 6.63 20.35
N ALA A 531 12.82 5.73 19.91
CA ALA A 531 13.80 6.03 18.87
C ALA A 531 13.11 6.46 17.56
N SER A 532 12.05 5.74 17.16
CA SER A 532 11.24 6.07 15.99
C SER A 532 10.50 7.42 16.14
N LEU A 533 9.72 7.57 17.22
CA LEU A 533 8.91 8.78 17.42
C LEU A 533 9.77 10.04 17.60
N SER A 534 10.92 9.96 18.28
CA SER A 534 11.80 11.11 18.48
C SER A 534 12.48 11.57 17.18
N ALA A 535 12.81 10.64 16.27
CA ALA A 535 13.33 10.99 14.94
C ALA A 535 12.27 11.71 14.10
N ILE A 536 11.03 11.23 14.10
CA ILE A 536 9.90 11.86 13.38
C ILE A 536 9.54 13.22 14.01
N ALA A 537 9.53 13.31 15.34
CA ALA A 537 9.29 14.57 16.04
C ALA A 537 10.34 15.62 15.66
N THR A 538 11.61 15.22 15.56
CA THR A 538 12.71 16.10 15.13
C THR A 538 12.50 16.62 13.71
N SER A 539 12.11 15.77 12.76
CA SER A 539 11.88 16.19 11.37
C SER A 539 10.67 17.13 11.22
N LEU A 540 9.68 17.03 12.10
CA LEU A 540 8.47 17.87 12.11
C LEU A 540 8.55 19.05 13.10
N ALA A 541 9.68 19.25 13.78
CA ALA A 541 9.86 20.23 14.85
C ALA A 541 8.80 20.14 15.97
N VAL A 542 8.41 18.92 16.35
CA VAL A 542 7.53 18.62 17.49
C VAL A 542 8.38 18.43 18.74
N SER A 543 8.00 19.06 19.86
CA SER A 543 8.72 18.93 21.13
C SER A 543 8.63 17.51 21.70
N THR A 544 9.76 16.96 22.13
CA THR A 544 9.86 15.64 22.76
C THR A 544 10.05 15.71 24.28
N ALA A 545 10.00 16.92 24.88
CA ALA A 545 10.40 17.16 26.27
C ALA A 545 9.66 16.28 27.29
N THR A 546 8.33 16.18 27.19
CA THR A 546 7.50 15.38 28.10
C THR A 546 7.83 13.89 28.03
N ALA A 547 7.91 13.34 26.82
CA ALA A 547 8.24 11.93 26.59
C ALA A 547 9.69 11.60 26.97
N SER A 548 10.64 12.52 26.76
CA SER A 548 12.02 12.40 27.22
C SER A 548 12.12 12.39 28.75
N GLY A 549 11.35 13.24 29.43
CA GLY A 549 11.25 13.26 30.88
C GLY A 549 10.72 11.95 31.44
N ALA A 550 9.60 11.46 30.89
CA ALA A 550 9.00 10.19 31.29
C ALA A 550 9.93 8.99 31.02
N ARG A 551 10.64 8.98 29.88
CA ARG A 551 11.68 7.98 29.59
C ARG A 551 12.78 7.98 30.64
N THR A 552 13.26 9.16 31.02
CA THR A 552 14.31 9.30 32.03
C THR A 552 13.85 8.79 33.38
N ALA A 553 12.61 9.09 33.78
CA ALA A 553 12.01 8.58 35.01
C ALA A 553 11.89 7.04 35.00
N TRP A 554 11.41 6.45 33.90
CA TRP A 554 11.32 5.00 33.74
C TRP A 554 12.68 4.31 33.85
N LEU A 555 13.69 4.80 33.13
CA LEU A 555 15.05 4.23 33.18
C LEU A 555 15.68 4.39 34.57
N THR A 556 15.41 5.49 35.25
CA THR A 556 15.87 5.71 36.63
C THR A 556 15.20 4.73 37.59
N TYR A 557 13.90 4.50 37.45
CA TYR A 557 13.17 3.50 38.23
C TYR A 557 13.74 2.10 38.04
N LEU A 558 13.91 1.66 36.78
CA LEU A 558 14.49 0.35 36.46
C LEU A 558 15.92 0.19 37.02
N ALA A 559 16.76 1.22 36.90
CA ALA A 559 18.12 1.20 37.41
C ALA A 559 18.22 1.13 38.95
N ALA A 560 17.17 1.55 39.66
CA ALA A 560 17.10 1.49 41.12
C ALA A 560 16.70 0.11 41.67
N LEU A 561 16.24 -0.81 40.82
CA LEU A 561 15.80 -2.13 41.24
C LEU A 561 16.98 -3.06 41.59
N VAL A 562 16.86 -3.77 42.72
CA VAL A 562 17.86 -4.73 43.23
C VAL A 562 17.17 -6.02 43.68
N PRO A 563 17.56 -7.21 43.18
CA PRO A 563 18.46 -7.47 42.04
C PRO A 563 18.06 -6.73 40.75
N ALA A 564 18.98 -6.60 39.79
CA ALA A 564 18.72 -5.80 38.59
C ALA A 564 17.51 -6.30 37.81
N TRP A 565 16.74 -5.38 37.22
CA TRP A 565 15.51 -5.69 36.48
C TRP A 565 15.72 -6.63 35.29
N ASN A 566 16.93 -6.62 34.71
CA ASN A 566 17.37 -7.47 33.61
C ASN A 566 18.26 -8.65 34.06
N ASP A 567 18.49 -8.82 35.37
CA ASP A 567 19.11 -10.04 35.89
C ASP A 567 18.06 -11.16 35.92
N THR A 568 18.16 -12.08 34.97
CA THR A 568 17.23 -13.21 34.80
C THR A 568 17.58 -14.40 35.69
N ALA A 569 18.65 -14.33 36.49
CA ALA A 569 19.05 -15.38 37.41
C ALA A 569 18.42 -15.25 38.80
N GLN A 570 17.84 -14.10 39.14
CA GLN A 570 17.24 -13.82 40.45
C GLN A 570 15.90 -13.08 40.29
N ASP A 571 15.00 -13.24 41.27
CA ASP A 571 13.75 -12.49 41.34
C ASP A 571 14.01 -11.08 41.91
N THR A 572 13.21 -10.07 41.53
CA THR A 572 13.37 -8.68 42.01
C THR A 572 12.11 -8.20 42.70
N THR A 573 12.22 -7.85 43.98
CA THR A 573 11.10 -7.23 44.71
C THR A 573 10.83 -5.83 44.17
N VAL A 574 9.56 -5.54 43.89
CA VAL A 574 9.08 -4.24 43.42
C VAL A 574 7.82 -3.83 44.16
N SER A 575 7.61 -2.52 44.33
CA SER A 575 6.24 -2.03 44.57
C SER A 575 5.50 -2.09 43.23
N ARG A 576 4.56 -3.02 43.08
CA ARG A 576 3.83 -3.23 41.82
C ARG A 576 3.12 -1.96 41.36
N ALA A 577 2.47 -1.26 42.27
CA ALA A 577 1.83 0.03 41.99
C ALA A 577 2.83 1.08 41.47
N ALA A 578 4.03 1.18 42.05
CA ALA A 578 5.05 2.11 41.57
C ALA A 578 5.64 1.68 40.21
N PHE A 579 5.81 0.37 40.00
CA PHE A 579 6.29 -0.19 38.74
C PHE A 579 5.32 0.12 37.60
N ASP A 580 4.04 -0.24 37.77
CA ASP A 580 3.01 -0.03 36.75
C ASP A 580 2.79 1.47 36.51
N ALA A 581 2.78 2.31 37.56
CA ALA A 581 2.68 3.76 37.40
C ALA A 581 3.85 4.36 36.60
N ALA A 582 5.10 3.91 36.85
CA ALA A 582 6.27 4.39 36.11
C ALA A 582 6.25 3.96 34.64
N ARG A 583 5.81 2.72 34.37
CA ARG A 583 5.65 2.20 33.00
C ARG A 583 4.55 2.94 32.26
N ASP A 584 3.36 3.04 32.85
CA ASP A 584 2.17 3.59 32.21
C ASP A 584 2.34 5.09 31.96
N ALA A 585 3.03 5.82 32.84
CA ALA A 585 3.42 7.21 32.61
C ALA A 585 4.32 7.36 31.36
N TYR A 586 5.25 6.43 31.14
CA TYR A 586 6.12 6.46 29.97
C TYR A 586 5.36 6.11 28.68
N ASP A 587 4.57 5.04 28.66
CA ASP A 587 3.82 4.67 27.45
C ASP A 587 2.75 5.73 27.09
N THR A 588 2.09 6.32 28.10
CA THR A 588 1.17 7.45 27.91
C THR A 588 1.89 8.65 27.27
N ALA A 589 3.10 8.99 27.75
CA ALA A 589 3.85 10.09 27.18
C ALA A 589 4.29 9.81 25.72
N LEU A 590 4.59 8.55 25.37
CA LEU A 590 4.85 8.15 23.98
C LEU A 590 3.60 8.25 23.10
N TYR A 591 2.42 7.87 23.63
CA TYR A 591 1.15 8.04 22.92
C TYR A 591 0.81 9.50 22.65
N GLU A 592 1.00 10.37 23.64
CA GLU A 592 0.79 11.83 23.49
C GLU A 592 1.77 12.45 22.47
N LEU A 593 3.03 11.98 22.45
CA LEU A 593 4.00 12.39 21.43
C LEU A 593 3.57 11.97 20.02
N ASP A 594 3.11 10.73 19.84
CA ASP A 594 2.59 10.23 18.55
C ASP A 594 1.36 11.04 18.10
N ARG A 595 0.44 11.38 19.01
CA ARG A 595 -0.71 12.25 18.71
C ARG A 595 -0.27 13.64 18.26
N ALA A 596 0.72 14.24 18.93
CA ALA A 596 1.28 15.53 18.57
C ALA A 596 1.98 15.50 17.19
N ILE A 597 2.72 14.42 16.90
CA ILE A 597 3.33 14.15 15.59
C ILE A 597 2.26 14.09 14.50
N LYS A 598 1.20 13.29 14.70
CA LYS A 598 0.10 13.14 13.74
C LYS A 598 -0.64 14.46 13.50
N ALA A 599 -0.89 15.23 14.56
CA ALA A 599 -1.50 16.56 14.45
C ALA A 599 -0.61 17.52 13.64
N LYS A 600 0.70 17.53 13.88
CA LYS A 600 1.64 18.36 13.11
C LYS A 600 1.76 17.90 11.67
N ALA A 601 1.90 16.59 11.44
CA ALA A 601 1.96 15.99 10.11
C ALA A 601 0.72 16.33 9.28
N ALA A 602 -0.48 16.31 9.88
CA ALA A 602 -1.72 16.72 9.21
C ALA A 602 -1.68 18.19 8.72
N THR A 603 -1.01 19.09 9.45
CA THR A 603 -0.82 20.49 9.02
C THR A 603 0.30 20.70 8.01
N VAL A 604 1.30 19.80 7.99
CA VAL A 604 2.48 19.89 7.11
C VAL A 604 2.24 19.15 5.78
N ALA A 605 1.36 18.14 5.76
CA ALA A 605 1.10 17.28 4.60
C ALA A 605 0.36 17.95 3.42
N THR A 606 0.00 19.24 3.50
CA THR A 606 -0.73 19.93 2.43
C THR A 606 0.10 20.92 1.60
N TRP A 607 1.41 21.08 1.87
CA TRP A 607 2.15 22.23 1.32
C TRP A 607 3.59 21.97 0.83
N ALA A 608 4.06 20.72 0.81
CA ALA A 608 5.46 20.39 0.52
C ALA A 608 5.98 20.74 -0.91
N GLY A 609 5.20 21.44 -1.74
CA GLY A 609 5.62 21.95 -3.05
C GLY A 609 5.73 23.47 -3.18
N LEU A 610 5.36 24.27 -2.17
CA LEU A 610 5.33 25.73 -2.27
C LEU A 610 6.04 26.37 -1.08
N THR A 611 7.29 26.79 -1.28
CA THR A 611 8.00 27.67 -0.35
C THR A 611 7.60 29.13 -0.61
N GLY A 612 6.77 29.71 0.24
CA GLY A 612 6.41 31.13 0.21
C GLY A 612 5.59 31.54 1.43
N THR A 613 5.69 32.81 1.85
CA THR A 613 5.05 33.38 3.06
C THR A 613 3.53 33.60 2.94
N GLY A 614 2.88 33.08 1.90
CA GLY A 614 1.43 33.19 1.71
C GLY A 614 0.71 32.12 2.53
N GLY A 615 -0.22 32.52 3.39
CA GLY A 615 -1.09 31.59 4.11
C GLY A 615 -1.95 30.72 3.17
N GLN A 616 -2.59 29.70 3.76
CA GLN A 616 -3.45 28.73 3.07
C GLN A 616 -4.55 29.43 2.25
N PRO A 617 -4.69 29.15 0.93
CA PRO A 617 -5.79 29.65 0.12
C PRO A 617 -7.10 29.11 0.67
N THR A 618 -7.99 30.03 1.00
CA THR A 618 -9.37 29.77 1.36
C THR A 618 -10.24 29.75 0.10
N GLY A 619 -11.45 29.17 0.18
CA GLY A 619 -12.39 29.16 -0.95
C GLY A 619 -12.78 30.56 -1.45
N ASN A 620 -12.54 31.60 -0.65
CA ASN A 620 -12.76 33.00 -1.03
C ASN A 620 -11.66 33.53 -1.97
N ASP A 621 -10.47 32.92 -1.98
CA ASP A 621 -9.36 33.35 -2.84
C ASP A 621 -9.58 32.95 -4.30
N VAL A 622 -10.37 31.89 -4.56
CA VAL A 622 -10.69 31.42 -5.92
C VAL A 622 -11.89 32.16 -6.53
N ALA A 623 -12.88 32.50 -5.70
CA ALA A 623 -14.08 33.21 -6.15
C ALA A 623 -13.83 34.68 -6.51
N ALA A 624 -12.82 35.32 -5.89
CA ALA A 624 -12.43 36.69 -6.24
C ALA A 624 -11.56 36.78 -7.51
N THR A 625 -10.90 35.67 -7.89
CA THR A 625 -10.00 35.63 -9.05
C THR A 625 -10.70 35.49 -10.41
N ILE A 626 -11.95 35.05 -10.48
CA ILE A 626 -12.64 34.80 -11.77
C ILE A 626 -13.85 35.74 -11.90
N SER A 627 -13.77 36.64 -12.87
CA SER A 627 -14.87 37.54 -13.22
C SER A 627 -16.05 36.74 -13.81
N PRO A 628 -17.30 37.16 -13.61
CA PRO A 628 -18.46 36.56 -14.27
C PRO A 628 -18.27 36.63 -15.79
N GLY A 629 -18.06 35.48 -16.43
CA GLY A 629 -17.68 35.37 -17.85
C GLY A 629 -16.38 34.62 -18.14
N GLY A 630 -15.66 34.15 -17.10
CA GLY A 630 -14.52 33.24 -17.25
C GLY A 630 -13.15 33.91 -17.45
N GLY A 631 -13.06 35.24 -17.31
CA GLY A 631 -11.80 35.98 -17.31
C GLY A 631 -11.23 36.16 -15.91
N ILE A 632 -9.91 36.17 -15.76
CA ILE A 632 -9.24 36.40 -14.47
C ILE A 632 -9.34 37.90 -14.09
N ALA A 633 -9.73 38.20 -12.85
CA ALA A 633 -9.90 39.57 -12.36
C ALA A 633 -8.57 40.35 -12.33
N ALA A 634 -8.60 41.61 -12.80
CA ALA A 634 -7.42 42.47 -12.85
C ALA A 634 -6.82 42.66 -11.44
N ASN A 635 -5.50 42.48 -11.34
CA ASN A 635 -4.67 42.57 -10.12
C ASN A 635 -4.67 41.34 -9.18
N GLN A 636 -5.35 40.24 -9.51
CA GLN A 636 -5.40 39.06 -8.63
C GLN A 636 -4.40 37.95 -9.01
N VAL A 637 -3.83 38.03 -10.20
CA VAL A 637 -2.61 37.30 -10.54
C VAL A 637 -1.57 38.36 -10.84
N ASN A 638 -0.46 38.37 -10.10
CA ASN A 638 0.70 39.15 -10.52
C ASN A 638 1.10 38.60 -11.88
N THR A 639 0.76 39.31 -12.94
CA THR A 639 1.07 38.97 -14.32
C THR A 639 2.58 38.85 -14.54
N GLN A 640 3.43 39.24 -13.58
CA GLN A 640 4.84 38.86 -13.58
C GLN A 640 5.06 37.35 -13.42
N SER A 641 4.32 36.60 -12.61
CA SER A 641 4.68 35.20 -12.29
C SER A 641 4.42 34.22 -13.45
N VAL A 642 3.43 34.52 -14.30
CA VAL A 642 3.10 33.71 -15.49
C VAL A 642 4.00 34.10 -16.67
N VAL A 643 4.67 35.25 -16.61
CA VAL A 643 5.60 35.74 -17.65
C VAL A 643 7.08 35.59 -17.24
N SER A 644 7.37 35.43 -15.93
CA SER A 644 8.73 35.39 -15.38
C SER A 644 9.44 34.04 -15.52
N GLY A 645 8.81 33.04 -16.13
CA GLY A 645 9.52 31.82 -16.56
C GLY A 645 10.38 32.02 -17.81
N ALA A 646 10.21 33.13 -18.56
CA ALA A 646 10.90 33.29 -19.84
C ALA A 646 11.54 34.67 -20.11
N LEU A 647 11.15 35.78 -19.47
CA LEU A 647 11.72 37.08 -19.80
C LEU A 647 11.96 37.95 -18.56
N SER A 648 13.22 38.00 -18.12
CA SER A 648 13.71 38.97 -17.14
C SER A 648 14.04 40.29 -17.85
N GLY A 649 13.27 41.34 -17.55
CA GLY A 649 13.78 42.72 -17.53
C GLY A 649 13.97 43.45 -18.87
N THR A 650 13.08 43.32 -19.84
CA THR A 650 13.16 44.12 -21.09
C THR A 650 12.14 45.25 -21.08
N THR A 651 12.56 46.49 -20.82
CA THR A 651 11.74 47.68 -21.11
C THR A 651 11.79 47.92 -22.63
N ILE A 652 10.78 47.45 -23.36
CA ILE A 652 10.61 47.77 -24.78
C ILE A 652 9.80 49.07 -24.83
N VAL A 653 10.45 50.18 -25.21
CA VAL A 653 9.75 51.41 -25.54
C VAL A 653 9.65 51.49 -27.06
N SER A 654 8.49 51.11 -27.59
CA SER A 654 8.13 51.40 -28.98
C SER A 654 7.44 52.76 -29.03
N GLY A 655 8.05 53.71 -29.73
CA GLY A 655 7.33 54.92 -30.14
C GLY A 655 6.34 54.57 -31.23
N SER A 656 5.14 55.13 -31.21
CA SER A 656 4.32 55.26 -32.41
C SER A 656 4.14 56.75 -32.63
N GLY A 657 4.62 57.23 -33.77
CA GLY A 657 4.57 58.65 -34.08
C GLY A 657 4.39 58.84 -35.57
N SER A 658 3.33 59.57 -35.94
CA SER A 658 3.16 60.11 -37.29
C SER A 658 3.53 61.59 -37.28
N SER A 659 4.07 62.06 -38.41
CA SER A 659 4.26 63.45 -38.83
C SER A 659 5.39 64.29 -38.16
N SER A 660 6.54 64.37 -38.84
CA SER A 660 7.22 65.60 -39.26
C SER A 660 8.49 65.21 -40.05
N PRO A 661 8.84 65.87 -41.18
CA PRO A 661 10.07 65.57 -41.92
C PRO A 661 11.31 65.73 -41.02
N PHE A 662 12.27 64.82 -41.13
CA PHE A 662 13.51 64.85 -40.36
C PHE A 662 14.73 64.86 -41.28
N ALA A 663 15.69 65.72 -40.98
CA ALA A 663 16.93 65.89 -41.75
C ALA A 663 18.14 65.18 -41.13
N ALA A 664 17.95 64.48 -40.01
CA ALA A 664 19.00 63.82 -39.24
C ALA A 664 18.54 62.44 -38.73
N VAL A 665 19.48 61.62 -38.28
CA VAL A 665 19.19 60.28 -37.74
C VAL A 665 18.16 60.37 -36.61
N ARG A 666 17.10 59.57 -36.69
CA ARG A 666 16.08 59.49 -35.63
C ARG A 666 16.00 58.11 -35.01
N GLU A 667 15.84 58.09 -33.69
CA GLU A 667 15.48 56.90 -32.91
C GLU A 667 14.09 56.40 -33.32
N LEU A 668 14.00 55.10 -33.56
CA LEU A 668 12.74 54.37 -33.68
C LEU A 668 12.43 53.63 -32.38
N ALA A 669 13.32 52.74 -31.96
CA ALA A 669 13.11 51.95 -30.75
C ALA A 669 14.44 51.77 -30.04
N TYR A 670 14.38 51.52 -28.74
CA TYR A 670 15.56 51.16 -27.97
C TYR A 670 15.26 50.05 -26.97
N VAL A 671 16.31 49.35 -26.56
CA VAL A 671 16.28 48.37 -25.49
C VAL A 671 17.50 48.55 -24.59
N THR A 672 17.27 48.62 -23.29
CA THR A 672 18.34 48.60 -22.27
C THR A 672 18.59 47.16 -21.87
N ILE A 673 19.85 46.74 -21.86
CA ILE A 673 20.22 45.39 -21.42
C ILE A 673 20.12 45.32 -19.89
N PRO A 674 19.31 44.40 -19.33
CA PRO A 674 19.21 44.24 -17.89
C PRO A 674 20.51 43.70 -17.29
N THR A 675 20.56 43.60 -15.97
CA THR A 675 21.61 42.83 -15.30
C THR A 675 21.63 41.41 -15.86
N LEU A 676 22.77 41.00 -16.42
CA LEU A 676 22.93 39.68 -17.03
C LEU A 676 23.37 38.67 -15.97
N ASP A 677 22.78 37.48 -16.00
CA ASP A 677 23.20 36.38 -15.13
C ASP A 677 24.61 35.90 -15.48
N ALA A 678 25.33 35.39 -14.46
CA ALA A 678 26.63 34.76 -14.64
C ALA A 678 26.55 33.63 -15.68
N GLY A 679 27.45 33.64 -16.67
CA GLY A 679 27.49 32.65 -17.76
C GLY A 679 26.76 33.07 -19.05
N THR A 680 26.22 34.29 -19.13
CA THR A 680 25.68 34.83 -20.38
C THR A 680 26.80 35.06 -21.40
N VAL A 681 26.71 34.42 -22.57
CA VAL A 681 27.74 34.47 -23.64
C VAL A 681 27.34 35.34 -24.82
N GLY A 682 26.10 35.83 -24.84
CA GLY A 682 25.66 36.83 -25.80
C GLY A 682 24.19 37.19 -25.68
N ILE A 683 23.79 38.21 -26.44
CA ILE A 683 22.39 38.57 -26.64
C ILE A 683 22.05 38.48 -28.12
N ARG A 684 20.80 38.12 -28.39
CA ARG A 684 20.21 38.13 -29.72
C ARG A 684 19.09 39.17 -29.74
N LEU A 685 19.19 40.10 -30.68
CA LEU A 685 18.15 41.10 -30.92
C LEU A 685 17.37 40.73 -32.17
N GLY A 686 16.04 40.72 -32.09
CA GLY A 686 15.14 40.57 -33.24
C GLY A 686 14.40 41.88 -33.49
N LEU A 687 14.42 42.38 -34.72
CA LEU A 687 13.79 43.64 -35.11
C LEU A 687 12.64 43.37 -36.09
N TYR A 688 11.46 43.95 -35.84
CA TYR A 688 10.28 43.84 -36.70
C TYR A 688 9.69 45.21 -36.97
N GLY A 689 9.47 45.60 -38.22
CA GLY A 689 8.72 46.82 -38.51
C GLY A 689 8.50 47.14 -39.99
N GLN A 690 7.48 47.95 -40.25
CA GLN A 690 7.09 48.40 -41.60
C GLN A 690 7.46 49.88 -41.79
N ILE A 691 8.02 50.21 -42.95
CA ILE A 691 8.30 51.59 -43.36
C ILE A 691 7.60 51.81 -44.70
N LYS A 692 6.69 52.79 -44.76
CA LYS A 692 5.94 53.12 -45.97
C LYS A 692 6.24 54.55 -46.42
N ASP A 693 6.67 54.71 -47.66
CA ASP A 693 6.71 56.01 -48.34
C ASP A 693 5.33 56.31 -48.94
N VAL A 694 4.90 57.57 -48.88
CA VAL A 694 3.63 58.05 -49.45
C VAL A 694 3.80 59.23 -50.40
N GLY A 695 5.04 59.63 -50.74
CA GLY A 695 5.33 60.68 -51.70
C GLY A 695 5.22 60.23 -53.16
N SER A 696 4.73 61.10 -54.05
CA SER A 696 4.51 60.83 -55.47
C SER A 696 5.62 61.35 -56.41
N GLY A 697 6.72 61.89 -55.89
CA GLY A 697 7.83 62.47 -56.67
C GLY A 697 9.16 61.76 -56.42
N TYR A 698 9.67 61.03 -57.40
CA TYR A 698 10.80 60.11 -57.26
C TYR A 698 12.16 60.82 -57.41
N THR A 699 12.96 60.86 -56.35
CA THR A 699 14.43 60.94 -56.44
C THR A 699 15.00 59.85 -55.52
N PRO A 700 15.93 58.98 -55.98
CA PRO A 700 16.32 57.79 -55.23
C PRO A 700 17.27 58.13 -54.08
N GLY A 701 16.72 58.47 -52.92
CA GLY A 701 17.40 58.43 -51.63
C GLY A 701 16.96 57.19 -50.84
N TYR A 702 17.91 56.41 -50.32
CA TYR A 702 17.61 55.19 -49.56
C TYR A 702 17.80 55.46 -48.06
N PRO A 703 16.74 55.49 -47.22
CA PRO A 703 16.94 55.47 -45.78
C PRO A 703 17.62 54.16 -45.40
N MET A 704 18.64 54.24 -44.56
CA MET A 704 19.28 53.05 -44.00
C MET A 704 18.84 52.84 -42.56
N LEU A 705 18.39 51.63 -42.26
CA LEU A 705 18.18 51.21 -40.88
C LEU A 705 19.54 50.86 -40.26
N ARG A 706 19.86 51.48 -39.12
CA ARG A 706 21.11 51.24 -38.39
C ARG A 706 20.83 50.93 -36.93
N LEU A 707 21.54 49.93 -36.40
CA LEU A 707 21.56 49.64 -34.98
C LEU A 707 22.80 50.30 -34.34
N TYR A 708 22.57 51.06 -33.28
CA TYR A 708 23.59 51.78 -32.53
C TYR A 708 23.76 51.18 -31.15
N ARG A 709 24.99 51.13 -30.66
CA ARG A 709 25.30 50.80 -29.26
C ARG A 709 25.60 52.09 -28.52
N VAL A 710 24.84 52.40 -27.50
CA VAL A 710 25.16 53.42 -26.51
C VAL A 710 25.63 52.67 -25.27
N SER A 711 26.89 52.89 -24.86
CA SER A 711 27.46 52.22 -23.68
C SER A 711 26.66 52.56 -22.42
N ALA A 712 26.64 51.66 -21.44
CA ALA A 712 25.96 51.88 -20.15
C ALA A 712 26.25 53.26 -19.52
N ALA A 713 27.49 53.74 -19.58
CA ALA A 713 27.90 55.05 -19.04
C ALA A 713 27.18 56.25 -19.69
N ASN A 714 26.75 56.12 -20.94
CA ASN A 714 26.11 57.19 -21.72
C ASN A 714 24.59 57.00 -21.88
N ALA A 715 24.04 55.85 -21.48
CA ALA A 715 22.64 55.50 -21.71
C ALA A 715 21.67 56.50 -21.06
N ALA A 716 21.94 56.94 -19.82
CA ALA A 716 21.11 57.92 -19.13
C ALA A 716 21.15 59.31 -19.80
N ALA A 717 22.34 59.76 -20.24
CA ALA A 717 22.51 61.03 -20.95
C ALA A 717 21.80 61.02 -22.31
N TYR A 718 21.85 59.87 -23.00
CA TYR A 718 21.15 59.68 -24.26
C TYR A 718 19.63 59.71 -24.09
N LEU A 719 19.08 58.99 -23.10
CA LEU A 719 17.63 58.96 -22.82
C LEU A 719 17.09 60.33 -22.38
N ALA A 720 17.93 61.18 -21.76
CA ALA A 720 17.57 62.54 -21.38
C ALA A 720 17.66 63.56 -22.54
N SER A 721 18.28 63.20 -23.68
CA SER A 721 18.43 64.11 -24.82
C SER A 721 17.13 64.30 -25.62
N SER A 722 16.93 65.50 -26.18
CA SER A 722 15.81 65.81 -27.07
C SER A 722 16.26 66.79 -28.17
N PRO A 723 16.21 66.44 -29.47
CA PRO A 723 15.83 65.12 -30.00
C PRO A 723 16.92 64.08 -29.72
N ARG A 724 16.51 62.82 -29.48
CA ARG A 724 17.43 61.70 -29.36
C ARG A 724 18.04 61.37 -30.71
N ASN A 725 19.35 61.56 -30.83
CA ASN A 725 20.11 61.25 -32.03
C ASN A 725 21.21 60.22 -31.72
N PRO A 726 21.04 58.96 -32.13
CA PRO A 726 21.98 57.90 -31.77
C PRO A 726 23.34 58.02 -32.45
N SER A 727 23.52 58.86 -33.48
CA SER A 727 24.83 59.07 -34.10
C SER A 727 25.77 59.96 -33.28
N VAL A 728 25.25 60.71 -32.32
CA VAL A 728 26.05 61.65 -31.49
C VAL A 728 26.60 60.97 -30.24
N GLN A 729 25.89 59.99 -29.68
CA GLN A 729 26.27 59.32 -28.43
C GLN A 729 26.47 57.80 -28.55
N GLY A 730 26.13 57.21 -29.70
CA GLY A 730 26.27 55.77 -29.96
C GLY A 730 27.30 55.48 -31.05
N VAL A 731 27.93 54.31 -30.98
CA VAL A 731 28.79 53.79 -32.04
C VAL A 731 27.92 52.98 -33.00
N PRO A 732 27.90 53.29 -34.32
CA PRO A 732 27.17 52.48 -35.28
C PRO A 732 27.78 51.08 -35.36
N MET A 733 26.95 50.04 -35.32
CA MET A 733 27.43 48.67 -35.47
C MET A 733 27.66 48.33 -36.94
N ASN A 734 28.63 47.48 -37.24
CA ASN A 734 29.13 47.14 -38.59
C ASN A 734 28.12 46.40 -39.52
N ARG A 735 26.80 46.55 -39.34
CA ARG A 735 25.78 46.03 -40.25
C ARG A 735 24.74 47.10 -40.55
N ASN A 736 24.92 47.77 -41.69
CA ASN A 736 23.92 48.64 -42.29
C ASN A 736 23.03 47.80 -43.22
N ILE A 737 21.71 48.01 -43.17
CA ILE A 737 20.80 47.46 -44.17
C ILE A 737 20.23 48.61 -44.99
N THR A 738 20.56 48.58 -46.27
CA THR A 738 19.93 49.41 -47.29
C THR A 738 18.58 48.79 -47.63
N LEU A 739 17.49 49.52 -47.41
CA LEU A 739 16.15 49.02 -47.76
C LEU A 739 15.95 49.17 -49.28
N PRO A 740 15.64 48.10 -50.03
CA PRO A 740 15.38 48.19 -51.46
C PRO A 740 14.10 48.99 -51.74
N ASN A 741 14.11 49.71 -52.86
CA ASN A 741 13.05 50.67 -53.20
C ASN A 741 11.71 49.95 -53.43
N TRP A 742 10.65 50.48 -52.82
CA TRP A 742 9.24 50.12 -53.01
C TRP A 742 8.87 48.65 -52.78
N SER A 743 8.46 48.34 -51.56
CA SER A 743 7.38 47.39 -51.27
C SER A 743 7.02 47.49 -49.79
N ASN A 744 5.79 47.10 -49.43
CA ASN A 744 5.50 46.74 -48.05
C ASN A 744 6.52 45.67 -47.64
N ILE A 745 7.52 46.08 -46.87
CA ILE A 745 8.46 45.14 -46.28
C ILE A 745 7.71 44.48 -45.11
N ASP A 746 6.86 43.50 -45.42
CA ASP A 746 6.50 42.43 -44.48
C ASP A 746 7.74 41.54 -44.36
N MET A 747 8.77 42.02 -43.66
CA MET A 747 9.93 41.20 -43.35
C MET A 747 9.55 40.21 -42.25
N GLY A 748 9.09 39.04 -42.68
CA GLY A 748 9.24 37.80 -41.91
C GLY A 748 10.71 37.36 -41.74
N GLY A 749 11.67 38.22 -42.10
CA GLY A 749 13.11 38.01 -41.86
C GLY A 749 13.55 38.72 -40.59
N THR A 750 13.65 37.99 -39.49
CA THR A 750 14.22 38.49 -38.23
C THR A 750 15.64 38.98 -38.46
N LEU A 751 15.86 40.27 -38.18
CA LEU A 751 17.19 40.86 -38.18
C LEU A 751 17.95 40.42 -36.93
N LEU A 752 18.67 39.30 -37.03
CA LEU A 752 19.38 38.71 -35.91
C LEU A 752 20.76 39.38 -35.73
N PHE A 753 20.89 40.13 -34.64
CA PHE A 753 22.19 40.61 -34.17
C PHE A 753 22.65 39.79 -32.98
N ASN A 754 23.80 39.14 -33.09
CA ASN A 754 24.46 38.44 -31.98
C ASN A 754 25.70 39.25 -31.57
N THR A 755 25.78 39.66 -30.31
CA THR A 755 27.02 40.19 -29.71
C THR A 755 27.46 39.29 -28.57
N THR A 756 28.76 39.06 -28.48
CA THR A 756 29.40 38.23 -27.45
C THR A 756 29.90 39.03 -26.24
N THR A 757 29.74 40.37 -26.25
CA THR A 757 30.21 41.26 -25.18
C THR A 757 29.19 42.35 -24.76
N PRO A 758 27.90 42.03 -24.55
CA PRO A 758 26.96 42.99 -23.98
C PRO A 758 27.29 43.23 -22.50
N ALA A 759 27.34 44.49 -22.07
CA ALA A 759 27.42 44.84 -20.66
C ALA A 759 26.02 45.17 -20.12
N ALA A 760 25.76 44.84 -18.85
CA ALA A 760 24.56 45.29 -18.16
C ALA A 760 24.45 46.82 -18.23
N GLY A 761 23.28 47.34 -18.59
CA GLY A 761 23.02 48.77 -18.76
C GLY A 761 23.36 49.32 -20.15
N ASP A 762 23.98 48.56 -21.05
CA ASP A 762 24.13 48.99 -22.45
C ASP A 762 22.75 49.25 -23.08
N LEU A 763 22.68 50.26 -23.94
CA LEU A 763 21.47 50.65 -24.64
C LEU A 763 21.66 50.41 -26.13
N TYR A 764 20.78 49.61 -26.73
CA TYR A 764 20.76 49.32 -28.15
C TYR A 764 19.64 50.12 -28.79
N VAL A 765 19.99 51.00 -29.72
CA VAL A 765 19.06 51.94 -30.35
C VAL A 765 18.94 51.62 -31.83
N LEU A 766 17.73 51.37 -32.29
CA LEU A 766 17.41 51.30 -33.70
C LEU A 766 17.14 52.72 -34.22
N GLY A 767 17.91 53.17 -35.20
CA GLY A 767 17.71 54.47 -35.84
C GLY A 767 17.62 54.39 -37.37
N ILE A 768 16.92 55.35 -37.97
CA ILE A 768 16.93 55.56 -39.43
C ILE A 768 17.95 56.65 -39.74
N ASP A 769 18.91 56.37 -40.62
CA ASP A 769 19.87 57.33 -41.15
C ASP A 769 19.52 57.71 -42.60
N VAL A 770 19.42 59.03 -42.84
CA VAL A 770 19.14 59.65 -44.14
C VAL A 770 20.31 60.44 -44.70
N ALA A 771 21.43 60.53 -43.97
CA ALA A 771 22.54 61.44 -44.27
C ALA A 771 23.40 61.01 -45.47
N THR A 772 23.45 59.72 -45.79
CA THR A 772 24.31 59.19 -46.86
C THR A 772 23.80 59.50 -48.28
N ASN A 773 22.53 59.91 -48.43
CA ASN A 773 21.91 60.41 -49.67
C ASN A 773 20.65 61.21 -49.30
N PRO A 774 20.76 62.48 -48.89
CA PRO A 774 19.60 63.25 -48.44
C PRO A 774 18.61 63.43 -49.61
N PRO A 775 17.35 62.97 -49.49
CA PRO A 775 16.34 63.27 -50.50
C PRO A 775 16.09 64.78 -50.54
N SER A 776 15.70 65.30 -51.71
CA SER A 776 15.29 66.71 -51.86
C SER A 776 14.20 67.05 -50.84
N ALA A 777 14.33 68.19 -50.19
CA ALA A 777 13.50 68.59 -49.05
C ALA A 777 12.01 68.70 -49.45
N GLY A 778 11.21 67.69 -49.14
CA GLY A 778 9.76 67.74 -49.31
C GLY A 778 9.12 66.36 -49.32
N SER A 779 8.28 66.10 -48.31
CA SER A 779 7.19 65.11 -48.33
C SER A 779 7.57 63.64 -48.20
N TRP A 780 7.98 63.24 -46.99
CA TRP A 780 7.80 61.86 -46.55
C TRP A 780 6.92 61.84 -45.29
N ALA A 781 5.84 61.06 -45.32
CA ALA A 781 5.06 60.71 -44.14
C ALA A 781 5.10 59.19 -43.97
N TRP A 782 5.47 58.75 -42.77
CA TRP A 782 5.75 57.34 -42.49
C TRP A 782 4.89 56.90 -41.32
N ASN A 783 4.29 55.71 -41.43
CA ASN A 783 3.78 54.97 -40.27
C ASN A 783 4.74 53.81 -40.04
N TRP A 784 5.36 53.78 -38.87
CA TRP A 784 6.21 52.68 -38.46
C TRP A 784 5.70 52.10 -37.14
N ARG A 785 5.93 50.79 -37.00
CA ARG A 785 5.85 50.07 -35.74
C ARG A 785 7.12 49.24 -35.68
N ALA A 786 7.97 49.47 -34.68
CA ALA A 786 9.19 48.70 -34.50
C ALA A 786 9.16 47.97 -33.17
N ASP A 787 9.26 46.65 -33.19
CA ASP A 787 9.38 45.82 -31.99
C ASP A 787 10.82 45.25 -31.93
N ILE A 788 11.47 45.39 -30.77
CA ILE A 788 12.79 44.81 -30.49
C ILE A 788 12.60 43.67 -29.48
N ALA A 789 12.88 42.44 -29.89
CA ALA A 789 12.92 41.27 -29.00
C ALA A 789 14.35 41.02 -28.52
N LEU A 790 14.53 40.68 -27.23
CA LEU A 790 15.82 40.35 -26.62
C LEU A 790 15.80 38.88 -26.17
N ASP A 791 16.66 38.07 -26.77
CA ASP A 791 16.94 36.70 -26.34
C ASP A 791 18.32 36.63 -25.66
N ILE A 792 18.38 36.20 -24.40
CA ILE A 792 19.63 36.02 -23.65
C ILE A 792 20.17 34.61 -23.92
N VAL A 793 21.39 34.52 -24.43
CA VAL A 793 22.05 33.23 -24.71
C VAL A 793 22.98 32.88 -23.55
N LYS A 794 22.62 31.87 -22.76
CA LYS A 794 23.45 31.26 -21.71
C LYS A 794 24.23 30.07 -22.26
N ARG A 795 25.43 29.83 -21.73
CA ARG A 795 26.25 28.66 -22.06
C ARG A 795 25.83 27.43 -21.28
#